data_AF-A0A7J6W9G5-F1
#
_entry.id   AF-A0A7J6W9G5-F1
#
_cell.length_a   1.000
_cell.length_b   1.000
_cell.length_c   1.000
_cell.angle_alpha   90.00
_cell.angle_beta   90.00
_cell.angle_gamma   90.00
#
_symmetry.space_group_name_H-M   'P 1'
#
loop_
_entity.id
_entity.type
_entity.pdbx_description
1 polymer ?
#
loop_
_entity_poly.entity_id
_entity_poly.type
_entity_poly.pdbx_seq_one_letter_code
_entity_poly.pdbx_strand_id
1 'polypeptide(L)'
;MEKMPGHVATYPERYCQLHTTHTPKFLGLKKQAGLWPAGNFGDNIIIGVFDTGIWPESKSFIDDGMPRVPQRWHGACESGKDFNSSNCNRKLIGARSFSIGMKQLNETISTTDDYDSPRDYFGHGTHTSSTATGSPVQNANAFGYAKGTATGIAPLARLAMYKVFFSNDSYESASTDTLAAMDQAIEDGVDLMSLSLGFNEVHFYDNNPVAVGAFAAMEKGIFVSCSAGNQGPGGNNTLVNSAPWITTVGAGTIDREFFALVTLGDGVAKIKGKSLYPEDLEDCFLLLQQQHKYLLPNVRSEQSRCKGAIFVTDSSKLLNPRDFYMPFVVISSIDGEMVEKYYTKTSGATVDIKFQITELGTKQAPQVASFFSRGPSAVSPWTLKPVILAPGVDVLAAWEPNRRTMPIGDKFSYLLSDYVLVSGTSMSSPHAVGVAALLKSAHRDWSSAAIKSAMMTTADVIYNMNGEIIDMAIGMPATPLDFGAGHLNPNKALDPGLIYDIEAEDYINYLCALNYTSQEIKVITRRSNYGCDHASLDLNYPSFIVILNNTNTAKYVIKRFLTNVADSQSIYRATIWAPSGMKVVVEPMTLTFRRKYSKAEFTMKLEIGLKGYRNESDYLGNYGYLSWYEVDGKHVLTAPFLKPDILAPGVDILAAWVPNRREVPIGDDYLFTDYTLSSRTSMASPHMVGVAALLKSAHRDWSSAAIRSAMMTTADVINNANGQILVLANGTSGTPLDFGSGHINPNKALDPGLVYEIKVEDYVNFLCTLNYTSQQIKVITDQANLDLNYPSFIVILNNTNTARYVFKRMLTNVVDSQSVYRAAIWAPSGMKVIVEPMTLTFGSKYSKAGFTMEVEIDLSGYRAKTDYIGNHGYLSWYEVDGKHVVRSPIVSAFAIKADKRLLIWFPLIYEKYFDDVLAVLCVTV
;
A
#
# COMPACT_ATOMS: atom_id res chain seq x y z
N MET A 1 41.13 -6.07 18.66
CA MET A 1 40.26 -4.86 18.65
C MET A 1 40.21 -4.21 20.01
N GLU A 2 39.89 -4.93 21.09
CA GLU A 2 39.74 -4.40 22.47
C GLU A 2 40.92 -3.63 23.07
N LYS A 3 42.13 -3.78 22.53
CA LYS A 3 43.34 -3.12 23.04
C LYS A 3 43.74 -1.85 22.25
N MET A 4 42.91 -1.39 21.32
CA MET A 4 43.19 -0.16 20.57
C MET A 4 42.60 1.07 21.27
N PRO A 5 43.30 2.23 21.28
CA PRO A 5 42.86 3.41 22.03
C PRO A 5 41.53 4.03 21.56
N GLY A 6 41.09 3.72 20.33
CA GLY A 6 39.80 4.14 19.76
C GLY A 6 38.71 3.06 19.83
N HIS A 7 38.94 1.95 20.53
CA HIS A 7 37.94 0.91 20.72
C HIS A 7 37.00 1.28 21.87
N VAL A 8 35.76 1.65 21.53
CA VAL A 8 34.78 2.14 22.52
C VAL A 8 33.91 1.01 23.10
N ALA A 9 33.58 -0.01 22.33
CA ALA A 9 32.94 -1.24 22.83
C ALA A 9 33.02 -2.39 21.82
N THR A 10 33.08 -3.62 22.33
CA THR A 10 32.77 -4.83 21.55
C THR A 10 31.45 -5.40 22.06
N TYR A 11 30.55 -5.75 21.14
CA TYR A 11 29.31 -6.43 21.49
C TYR A 11 29.46 -7.91 21.17
N PRO A 12 29.11 -8.82 22.11
CA PRO A 12 29.00 -10.22 21.77
C PRO A 12 27.89 -10.41 20.74
N GLU A 13 28.20 -11.17 19.70
CA GLU A 13 27.29 -11.50 18.60
C GLU A 13 26.00 -12.11 19.16
N ARG A 14 24.86 -11.50 18.83
CA ARG A 14 23.53 -12.03 19.18
C ARG A 14 22.83 -12.48 17.91
N TYR A 15 22.43 -13.75 17.92
CA TYR A 15 21.71 -14.39 16.83
C TYR A 15 20.33 -13.75 16.60
N CYS A 16 20.03 -13.46 15.33
CA CYS A 16 18.69 -13.13 14.85
C CYS A 16 17.71 -14.29 15.12
N GLN A 17 16.47 -13.96 15.47
CA GLN A 17 15.38 -14.94 15.47
C GLN A 17 14.94 -15.27 14.05
N LEU A 18 14.59 -16.54 13.83
CA LEU A 18 14.03 -17.06 12.57
C LEU A 18 12.76 -16.29 12.19
N HIS A 19 12.84 -15.47 11.13
CA HIS A 19 11.69 -14.76 10.57
C HIS A 19 10.81 -15.70 9.78
N THR A 20 9.48 -15.64 9.91
CA THR A 20 8.58 -16.31 8.94
C THR A 20 8.74 -15.65 7.56
N THR A 21 8.45 -16.30 6.41
CA THR A 21 8.82 -15.79 5.05
C THR A 21 7.97 -14.62 4.52
N HIS A 22 7.79 -13.66 5.44
CA HIS A 22 7.51 -12.24 5.40
C HIS A 22 6.08 -11.78 5.14
N THR A 23 5.35 -12.36 4.18
CA THR A 23 4.05 -11.81 3.78
C THR A 23 3.01 -11.69 4.92
N PRO A 24 2.87 -12.62 5.89
CA PRO A 24 1.94 -12.42 7.01
C PRO A 24 2.37 -11.26 7.92
N LYS A 25 3.69 -11.10 8.13
CA LYS A 25 4.28 -10.03 8.95
C LYS A 25 4.13 -8.67 8.26
N PHE A 26 4.33 -8.63 6.94
CA PHE A 26 4.10 -7.44 6.10
C PHE A 26 2.65 -6.97 6.19
N LEU A 27 1.69 -7.91 6.16
CA LEU A 27 0.27 -7.64 6.41
C LEU A 27 -0.06 -7.33 7.88
N GLY A 28 0.94 -7.25 8.76
CA GLY A 28 0.77 -6.88 10.16
C GLY A 28 0.21 -7.98 11.06
N LEU A 29 0.09 -9.23 10.61
CA LEU A 29 -0.36 -10.35 11.44
C LEU A 29 0.69 -10.64 12.54
N LYS A 30 0.21 -10.77 13.78
CA LYS A 30 1.07 -10.98 14.95
C LYS A 30 0.56 -12.18 15.75
N LYS A 31 1.49 -13.02 16.23
CA LYS A 31 1.12 -14.26 16.94
C LYS A 31 0.29 -14.03 18.21
N GLN A 32 0.42 -12.85 18.83
CA GLN A 32 -0.18 -12.53 20.13
C GLN A 32 -1.26 -11.43 20.07
N ALA A 33 -1.53 -10.87 18.89
CA ALA A 33 -2.52 -9.80 18.76
C ALA A 33 -3.09 -9.71 17.34
N GLY A 34 -4.28 -9.10 17.21
CA GLY A 34 -4.93 -8.87 15.92
C GLY A 34 -5.65 -10.09 15.38
N LEU A 35 -5.74 -10.19 14.05
CA LEU A 35 -6.62 -11.16 13.39
C LEU A 35 -6.21 -12.62 13.59
N TRP A 36 -4.92 -12.93 13.77
CA TRP A 36 -4.46 -14.31 14.00
C TRP A 36 -5.06 -14.94 15.27
N PRO A 37 -4.85 -14.39 16.48
CA PRO A 37 -5.47 -14.95 17.67
C PRO A 37 -7.00 -14.80 17.66
N ALA A 38 -7.55 -13.72 17.12
CA ALA A 38 -9.01 -13.50 17.07
C ALA A 38 -9.73 -14.52 16.17
N GLY A 39 -9.15 -14.83 15.01
CA GLY A 39 -9.64 -15.86 14.09
C GLY A 39 -9.16 -17.27 14.43
N ASN A 40 -8.56 -17.48 15.60
CA ASN A 40 -7.95 -18.76 16.01
C ASN A 40 -7.05 -19.39 14.92
N PHE A 41 -6.27 -18.56 14.22
CA PHE A 41 -5.39 -18.95 13.11
C PHE A 41 -6.09 -19.69 11.95
N GLY A 42 -7.42 -19.60 11.86
CA GLY A 42 -8.25 -20.25 10.83
C GLY A 42 -8.77 -21.62 11.23
N ASP A 43 -8.65 -22.03 12.49
CA ASP A 43 -9.12 -23.34 12.95
C ASP A 43 -10.58 -23.61 12.56
N ASN A 44 -10.84 -24.86 12.14
CA ASN A 44 -12.13 -25.35 11.64
C ASN A 44 -12.74 -24.55 10.49
N ILE A 45 -11.95 -23.73 9.79
CA ILE A 45 -12.29 -23.18 8.47
C ILE A 45 -11.73 -24.10 7.40
N ILE A 46 -12.48 -24.36 6.33
CA ILE A 46 -12.11 -25.21 5.21
C ILE A 46 -12.00 -24.34 3.96
N ILE A 47 -10.81 -24.29 3.37
CA ILE A 47 -10.54 -23.58 2.12
C ILE A 47 -10.41 -24.59 0.99
N GLY A 48 -11.30 -24.49 0.00
CA GLY A 48 -11.20 -25.20 -1.28
C GLY A 48 -10.26 -24.45 -2.22
N VAL A 49 -9.24 -25.11 -2.75
CA VAL A 49 -8.28 -24.56 -3.72
C VAL A 49 -8.44 -25.27 -5.06
N PHE A 50 -8.60 -24.49 -6.13
CA PHE A 50 -8.83 -24.98 -7.50
C PHE A 50 -7.61 -24.65 -8.35
N ASP A 51 -6.84 -25.68 -8.69
CA ASP A 51 -5.49 -25.46 -9.22
C ASP A 51 -4.91 -26.70 -9.94
N THR A 52 -3.59 -26.78 -10.10
CA THR A 52 -2.84 -27.87 -10.74
C THR A 52 -2.68 -29.14 -9.89
N GLY A 53 -3.26 -29.16 -8.69
CA GLY A 53 -3.16 -30.25 -7.73
C GLY A 53 -2.35 -29.88 -6.49
N ILE A 54 -2.02 -30.87 -5.67
CA ILE A 54 -1.26 -30.69 -4.43
C ILE A 54 -0.08 -31.67 -4.33
N TRP A 55 1.06 -31.22 -3.81
CA TRP A 55 2.16 -32.07 -3.36
C TRP A 55 2.01 -32.37 -1.85
N PRO A 56 1.31 -33.45 -1.46
CA PRO A 56 0.87 -33.66 -0.08
C PRO A 56 2.03 -33.88 0.91
N GLU A 57 3.18 -34.37 0.45
CA GLU A 57 4.36 -34.61 1.28
C GLU A 57 5.10 -33.33 1.69
N SER A 58 4.72 -32.16 1.14
CA SER A 58 5.33 -30.90 1.53
C SER A 58 5.16 -30.66 3.03
N LYS A 59 6.23 -30.19 3.68
CA LYS A 59 6.20 -29.81 5.10
C LYS A 59 5.15 -28.72 5.40
N SER A 60 4.72 -27.97 4.39
CA SER A 60 3.66 -26.96 4.53
C SER A 60 2.27 -27.59 4.78
N PHE A 61 2.11 -28.90 4.60
CA PHE A 61 0.83 -29.60 4.78
C PHE A 61 0.85 -30.65 5.90
N ILE A 62 1.81 -30.55 6.83
CA ILE A 62 1.79 -31.33 8.06
C ILE A 62 0.64 -30.87 8.96
N ASP A 63 0.13 -31.78 9.77
CA ASP A 63 -1.06 -31.57 10.60
C ASP A 63 -0.77 -31.55 12.12
N ASP A 64 0.49 -31.34 12.48
CA ASP A 64 0.96 -31.30 13.86
C ASP A 64 0.16 -30.26 14.68
N GLY A 65 -0.43 -30.72 15.78
CA GLY A 65 -1.23 -29.87 16.66
C GLY A 65 -2.62 -29.50 16.13
N MET A 66 -3.05 -30.03 14.97
CA MET A 66 -4.38 -29.77 14.45
C MET A 66 -5.45 -30.68 15.09
N PRO A 67 -6.66 -30.15 15.40
CA PRO A 67 -7.75 -30.95 15.92
C PRO A 67 -8.30 -31.92 14.86
N ARG A 68 -9.22 -32.82 15.24
CA ARG A 68 -9.90 -33.71 14.29
C ARG A 68 -10.61 -32.93 13.19
N VAL A 69 -10.76 -33.56 12.01
CA VAL A 69 -11.51 -32.97 10.88
C VAL A 69 -12.96 -32.68 11.32
N PRO A 70 -13.52 -31.50 10.98
CA PRO A 70 -14.89 -31.16 11.33
C PRO A 70 -15.91 -32.18 10.78
N GLN A 71 -16.92 -32.55 11.58
CA GLN A 71 -17.95 -33.53 11.16
C GLN A 71 -18.82 -33.07 9.98
N ARG A 72 -18.88 -31.76 9.73
CA ARG A 72 -19.58 -31.17 8.58
C ARG A 72 -18.85 -31.35 7.24
N TRP A 73 -17.62 -31.86 7.26
CA TRP A 73 -16.86 -32.12 6.05
C TRP A 73 -17.37 -33.40 5.39
N HIS A 74 -17.75 -33.31 4.12
CA HIS A 74 -18.29 -34.42 3.33
C HIS A 74 -17.40 -34.82 2.14
N GLY A 75 -16.30 -34.11 1.92
CA GLY A 75 -15.40 -34.40 0.81
C GLY A 75 -14.56 -35.66 1.00
N ALA A 76 -13.91 -36.07 -0.08
CA ALA A 76 -13.17 -37.32 -0.17
C ALA A 76 -11.67 -37.10 -0.46
N CYS A 77 -10.87 -38.14 -0.15
CA CYS A 77 -9.48 -38.24 -0.60
C CYS A 77 -9.41 -39.25 -1.75
N GLU A 78 -9.47 -38.74 -2.97
CA GLU A 78 -9.50 -39.55 -4.19
C GLU A 78 -8.15 -40.23 -4.42
N SER A 79 -8.18 -41.52 -4.78
CA SER A 79 -6.97 -42.29 -5.10
C SER A 79 -6.75 -42.30 -6.62
N GLY A 80 -5.50 -42.21 -7.05
CA GLY A 80 -5.10 -42.24 -8.45
C GLY A 80 -3.60 -42.51 -8.57
N LYS A 81 -3.01 -42.13 -9.72
CA LYS A 81 -1.56 -42.29 -9.93
C LYS A 81 -0.75 -41.54 -8.85
N ASP A 82 0.10 -42.27 -8.14
CA ASP A 82 0.98 -41.78 -7.06
C ASP A 82 0.26 -40.97 -5.95
N PHE A 83 -1.03 -41.21 -5.76
CA PHE A 83 -1.83 -40.56 -4.72
C PHE A 83 -2.88 -41.53 -4.18
N ASN A 84 -2.97 -41.69 -2.87
CA ASN A 84 -3.95 -42.56 -2.22
C ASN A 84 -4.55 -41.88 -0.97
N SER A 85 -5.50 -42.54 -0.32
CA SER A 85 -6.21 -41.98 0.83
C SER A 85 -5.32 -41.59 2.02
N SER A 86 -4.13 -42.18 2.17
CA SER A 86 -3.16 -41.83 3.22
C SER A 86 -2.43 -40.50 2.98
N ASN A 87 -2.54 -39.93 1.77
CA ASN A 87 -2.00 -38.61 1.47
C ASN A 87 -2.84 -37.48 2.08
N CYS A 88 -4.10 -37.73 2.41
CA CYS A 88 -4.89 -36.79 3.22
C CYS A 88 -4.65 -37.01 4.71
N ASN A 89 -4.68 -35.91 5.45
CA ASN A 89 -4.47 -35.87 6.89
C ASN A 89 -5.42 -34.82 7.50
N ARG A 90 -5.16 -34.32 8.72
CA ARG A 90 -6.01 -33.29 9.31
C ARG A 90 -5.76 -31.90 8.71
N LYS A 91 -4.69 -31.69 7.94
CA LYS A 91 -4.41 -30.45 7.22
C LYS A 91 -5.02 -30.45 5.83
N LEU A 92 -4.59 -31.37 4.98
CA LEU A 92 -5.19 -31.68 3.68
C LEU A 92 -6.29 -32.72 3.90
N ILE A 93 -7.53 -32.26 4.07
CA ILE A 93 -8.65 -33.11 4.51
C ILE A 93 -9.39 -33.77 3.34
N GLY A 94 -9.16 -33.30 2.11
CA GLY A 94 -9.64 -33.92 0.89
C GLY A 94 -8.89 -33.43 -0.33
N ALA A 95 -8.90 -34.25 -1.36
CA ALA A 95 -8.20 -34.00 -2.61
C ALA A 95 -8.91 -34.77 -3.72
N ARG A 96 -9.29 -34.08 -4.80
CA ARG A 96 -10.04 -34.63 -5.93
C ARG A 96 -9.53 -34.07 -7.26
N SER A 97 -9.74 -34.81 -8.34
CA SER A 97 -9.32 -34.45 -9.70
C SER A 97 -10.48 -34.45 -10.67
N PHE A 98 -10.56 -33.42 -11.53
CA PHE A 98 -11.65 -33.23 -12.48
C PHE A 98 -11.06 -33.08 -13.88
N SER A 99 -11.18 -34.13 -14.69
CA SER A 99 -10.58 -34.19 -16.03
C SER A 99 -11.54 -34.77 -17.08
N ILE A 100 -12.83 -34.88 -16.77
CA ILE A 100 -13.80 -35.55 -17.63
C ILE A 100 -14.04 -34.70 -18.88
N GLY A 101 -14.26 -33.40 -18.69
CA GLY A 101 -14.45 -32.45 -19.79
C GLY A 101 -13.25 -32.42 -20.72
N MET A 102 -12.05 -32.36 -20.16
CA MET A 102 -10.80 -32.40 -20.93
C MET A 102 -10.64 -33.72 -21.71
N LYS A 103 -10.87 -34.88 -21.07
CA LYS A 103 -10.80 -36.19 -21.75
C LYS A 103 -11.82 -36.30 -22.91
N GLN A 104 -12.99 -35.66 -22.79
CA GLN A 104 -14.00 -35.61 -23.87
C GLN A 104 -13.57 -34.75 -25.06
N LEU A 105 -12.66 -33.79 -24.87
CA LEU A 105 -12.08 -32.98 -25.95
C LEU A 105 -10.93 -33.70 -26.69
N ASN A 106 -10.71 -35.00 -26.44
CA ASN A 106 -9.58 -35.80 -26.91
C ASN A 106 -8.19 -35.29 -26.47
N GLU A 107 -8.14 -34.42 -25.47
CA GLU A 107 -6.89 -34.01 -24.81
C GLU A 107 -6.44 -35.13 -23.87
N THR A 108 -5.28 -35.73 -24.14
CA THR A 108 -4.73 -36.80 -23.31
C THR A 108 -3.90 -36.23 -22.18
N ILE A 109 -4.23 -36.57 -20.92
CA ILE A 109 -3.36 -36.28 -19.77
C ILE A 109 -2.00 -36.92 -20.04
N SER A 110 -0.92 -36.15 -19.93
CA SER A 110 0.43 -36.69 -20.06
C SER A 110 0.65 -37.81 -19.04
N THR A 111 0.97 -39.01 -19.53
CA THR A 111 1.30 -40.15 -18.66
C THR A 111 2.72 -40.07 -18.10
N THR A 112 3.57 -39.19 -18.66
CA THR A 112 4.97 -38.99 -18.28
C THR A 112 5.17 -37.76 -17.40
N ASP A 113 4.48 -36.67 -17.71
CA ASP A 113 4.70 -35.35 -17.11
C ASP A 113 3.59 -34.93 -16.14
N ASP A 114 2.59 -35.79 -15.94
CA ASP A 114 1.46 -35.56 -15.05
C ASP A 114 0.96 -36.86 -14.37
N TYR A 115 0.00 -36.66 -13.47
CA TYR A 115 -0.69 -37.63 -12.65
C TYR A 115 -2.20 -37.50 -12.89
N ASP A 116 -2.82 -38.58 -13.36
CA ASP A 116 -4.28 -38.74 -13.34
C ASP A 116 -4.71 -39.05 -11.88
N SER A 117 -4.58 -38.03 -11.04
CA SER A 117 -4.87 -38.00 -9.61
C SER A 117 -4.82 -36.55 -9.11
N PRO A 118 -5.18 -36.28 -7.84
CA PRO A 118 -5.05 -34.93 -7.25
C PRO A 118 -3.61 -34.44 -7.06
N ARG A 119 -2.58 -35.25 -7.37
CA ARG A 119 -1.17 -34.87 -7.22
C ARG A 119 -0.82 -33.72 -8.17
N ASP A 120 -0.09 -32.75 -7.64
CA ASP A 120 0.44 -31.62 -8.40
C ASP A 120 1.57 -32.07 -9.34
N TYR A 121 1.50 -31.63 -10.59
CA TYR A 121 2.55 -31.83 -11.60
C TYR A 121 3.32 -30.54 -11.91
N PHE A 122 2.78 -29.39 -11.49
CA PHE A 122 3.26 -28.08 -11.91
C PHE A 122 3.86 -27.27 -10.77
N GLY A 123 3.37 -27.47 -9.55
CA GLY A 123 3.80 -26.77 -8.34
C GLY A 123 2.93 -25.55 -7.99
N HIS A 124 2.13 -25.03 -8.93
CA HIS A 124 1.33 -23.82 -8.70
C HIS A 124 0.24 -24.05 -7.65
N GLY A 125 -0.48 -25.17 -7.71
CA GLY A 125 -1.47 -25.52 -6.69
C GLY A 125 -0.87 -25.76 -5.31
N THR A 126 0.33 -26.36 -5.24
CA THR A 126 1.11 -26.48 -4.00
C THR A 126 1.51 -25.10 -3.43
N HIS A 127 1.90 -24.17 -4.30
CA HIS A 127 2.32 -22.81 -3.92
C HIS A 127 1.14 -21.97 -3.41
N THR A 128 0.03 -21.96 -4.14
CA THR A 128 -1.19 -21.21 -3.77
C THR A 128 -1.79 -21.77 -2.47
N SER A 129 -1.85 -23.10 -2.34
CA SER A 129 -2.35 -23.77 -1.13
C SER A 129 -1.53 -23.46 0.12
N SER A 130 -0.20 -23.49 0.01
CA SER A 130 0.71 -23.19 1.13
C SER A 130 0.75 -21.69 1.46
N THR A 131 0.50 -20.81 0.49
CA THR A 131 0.31 -19.37 0.72
C THR A 131 -0.96 -19.10 1.54
N ALA A 132 -2.07 -19.75 1.21
CA ALA A 132 -3.34 -19.58 1.92
C ALA A 132 -3.30 -20.21 3.33
N THR A 133 -2.86 -21.47 3.41
CA THR A 133 -3.03 -22.29 4.61
C THR A 133 -1.75 -22.90 5.17
N GLY A 134 -0.59 -22.81 4.53
CA GLY A 134 0.59 -23.59 4.90
C GLY A 134 0.94 -23.59 6.41
N SER A 135 1.19 -24.78 6.95
CA SER A 135 1.71 -24.97 8.31
C SER A 135 3.09 -24.32 8.44
N PRO A 136 3.50 -23.85 9.64
CA PRO A 136 4.80 -23.22 9.83
C PRO A 136 5.98 -24.17 9.54
N VAL A 137 6.85 -23.83 8.58
CA VAL A 137 8.03 -24.61 8.20
C VAL A 137 9.30 -23.79 8.37
N GLN A 138 10.14 -24.17 9.32
CA GLN A 138 11.41 -23.49 9.58
C GLN A 138 12.43 -23.71 8.46
N ASN A 139 13.32 -22.72 8.27
CA ASN A 139 14.42 -22.72 7.30
C ASN A 139 14.00 -22.84 5.82
N ALA A 140 12.74 -22.53 5.50
CA ALA A 140 12.29 -22.37 4.13
C ALA A 140 13.04 -21.22 3.45
N ASN A 141 13.49 -21.45 2.21
CA ASN A 141 14.24 -20.48 1.41
C ASN A 141 14.15 -20.87 -0.07
N ALA A 142 14.34 -19.90 -0.96
CA ALA A 142 14.57 -20.16 -2.38
C ALA A 142 16.06 -19.96 -2.66
N PHE A 143 16.82 -21.06 -2.67
CA PHE A 143 18.26 -21.05 -2.99
C PHE A 143 19.05 -20.01 -2.18
N GLY A 144 18.85 -19.98 -0.85
CA GLY A 144 19.48 -19.03 0.07
C GLY A 144 18.72 -17.71 0.26
N TYR A 145 17.88 -17.31 -0.70
CA TYR A 145 17.06 -16.10 -0.60
C TYR A 145 15.80 -16.31 0.24
N ALA A 146 15.27 -15.21 0.79
CA ALA A 146 14.03 -15.19 1.56
C ALA A 146 14.02 -16.17 2.76
N LYS A 147 15.20 -16.51 3.29
CA LYS A 147 15.35 -17.52 4.33
C LYS A 147 14.54 -17.19 5.58
N GLY A 148 13.73 -18.15 6.02
CA GLY A 148 12.83 -17.96 7.15
C GLY A 148 11.93 -19.16 7.48
N THR A 149 10.82 -18.90 8.16
CA THR A 149 9.76 -19.85 8.49
C THR A 149 8.57 -19.66 7.55
N ALA A 150 8.42 -20.48 6.53
CA ALA A 150 7.24 -20.36 5.66
C ALA A 150 5.97 -20.64 6.47
N THR A 151 4.91 -19.86 6.25
CA THR A 151 3.60 -20.07 6.89
C THR A 151 2.55 -19.40 6.04
N GLY A 152 1.41 -20.04 5.88
CA GLY A 152 0.26 -19.45 5.22
C GLY A 152 -0.40 -18.37 6.07
N ILE A 153 -1.33 -17.65 5.46
CA ILE A 153 -2.09 -16.60 6.15
C ILE A 153 -3.02 -17.19 7.22
N ALA A 154 -3.65 -18.34 6.96
CA ALA A 154 -4.48 -19.07 7.93
C ALA A 154 -3.87 -20.45 8.24
N PRO A 155 -2.81 -20.53 9.07
CA PRO A 155 -2.02 -21.75 9.23
C PRO A 155 -2.76 -22.93 9.85
N LEU A 156 -3.87 -22.71 10.59
CA LEU A 156 -4.72 -23.78 11.13
C LEU A 156 -5.98 -24.05 10.31
N ALA A 157 -6.20 -23.35 9.19
CA ALA A 157 -7.29 -23.70 8.27
C ALA A 157 -7.06 -25.06 7.61
N ARG A 158 -8.13 -25.78 7.32
CA ARG A 158 -8.12 -27.03 6.56
C ARG A 158 -8.08 -26.73 5.07
N LEU A 159 -7.45 -27.61 4.33
CA LEU A 159 -7.29 -27.52 2.88
C LEU A 159 -8.04 -28.64 2.20
N ALA A 160 -8.80 -28.30 1.17
CA ALA A 160 -9.37 -29.24 0.21
C ALA A 160 -8.88 -28.88 -1.20
N MET A 161 -8.22 -29.82 -1.88
CA MET A 161 -7.68 -29.60 -3.22
C MET A 161 -8.64 -30.12 -4.29
N TYR A 162 -8.93 -29.28 -5.28
CA TYR A 162 -9.71 -29.62 -6.47
C TYR A 162 -8.83 -29.37 -7.71
N LYS A 163 -8.19 -30.43 -8.20
CA LYS A 163 -7.32 -30.33 -9.39
C LYS A 163 -8.17 -30.21 -10.64
N VAL A 164 -7.99 -29.11 -11.38
CA VAL A 164 -8.72 -28.81 -12.63
C VAL A 164 -7.76 -28.55 -13.80
N PHE A 165 -6.46 -28.36 -13.53
CA PHE A 165 -5.43 -28.27 -14.56
C PHE A 165 -4.60 -29.54 -14.62
N PHE A 166 -4.28 -29.93 -15.85
CA PHE A 166 -3.44 -31.07 -16.19
C PHE A 166 -2.43 -30.65 -17.27
N SER A 167 -1.31 -31.34 -17.35
CA SER A 167 -0.39 -31.25 -18.47
C SER A 167 -1.06 -31.85 -19.70
N ASN A 168 -1.47 -30.97 -20.60
CA ASN A 168 -1.99 -31.28 -21.93
C ASN A 168 -1.31 -30.34 -22.96
N ASP A 169 -1.65 -30.48 -24.24
CA ASP A 169 -1.00 -29.70 -25.30
C ASP A 169 -1.38 -28.20 -25.23
N SER A 170 -2.53 -27.87 -24.64
CA SER A 170 -3.12 -26.53 -24.60
C SER A 170 -2.80 -25.74 -23.32
N TYR A 171 -2.32 -26.38 -22.24
CA TYR A 171 -2.19 -25.83 -20.87
C TYR A 171 -3.48 -25.20 -20.32
N GLU A 172 -4.64 -25.64 -20.81
CA GLU A 172 -5.95 -25.12 -20.46
C GLU A 172 -6.74 -26.09 -19.57
N SER A 173 -7.58 -25.53 -18.70
CA SER A 173 -8.60 -26.29 -17.96
C SER A 173 -9.91 -26.27 -18.73
N ALA A 174 -10.59 -27.42 -18.82
CA ALA A 174 -11.95 -27.45 -19.35
C ALA A 174 -12.90 -26.67 -18.41
N SER A 175 -13.78 -25.86 -19.00
CA SER A 175 -14.73 -25.05 -18.24
C SER A 175 -15.72 -25.89 -17.43
N THR A 176 -16.12 -27.04 -17.98
CA THR A 176 -17.00 -28.02 -17.33
C THR A 176 -16.34 -28.69 -16.13
N ASP A 177 -15.05 -29.02 -16.21
CA ASP A 177 -14.30 -29.60 -15.09
C ASP A 177 -14.16 -28.59 -13.94
N THR A 178 -13.90 -27.32 -14.25
CA THR A 178 -13.88 -26.24 -13.24
C THR A 178 -15.25 -26.08 -12.56
N LEU A 179 -16.34 -26.02 -13.33
CA LEU A 179 -17.68 -25.87 -12.76
C LEU A 179 -18.07 -27.08 -11.89
N ALA A 180 -17.78 -28.30 -12.36
CA ALA A 180 -18.04 -29.53 -11.61
C ALA A 180 -17.24 -29.58 -10.29
N ALA A 181 -15.99 -29.14 -10.33
CA ALA A 181 -15.17 -28.99 -9.13
C ALA A 181 -15.81 -28.00 -8.14
N MET A 182 -16.26 -26.84 -8.62
CA MET A 182 -16.89 -25.83 -7.76
C MET A 182 -18.18 -26.37 -7.13
N ASP A 183 -19.04 -27.01 -7.91
CA ASP A 183 -20.26 -27.67 -7.40
C ASP A 183 -19.92 -28.70 -6.32
N GLN A 184 -18.90 -29.53 -6.57
CA GLN A 184 -18.46 -30.53 -5.60
C GLN A 184 -17.93 -29.90 -4.31
N ALA A 185 -17.18 -28.80 -4.39
CA ALA A 185 -16.67 -28.12 -3.21
C ALA A 185 -17.79 -27.52 -2.35
N ILE A 186 -18.86 -27.01 -2.97
CA ILE A 186 -20.07 -26.57 -2.26
C ILE A 186 -20.70 -27.73 -1.50
N GLU A 187 -20.85 -28.89 -2.15
CA GLU A 187 -21.41 -30.10 -1.52
C GLU A 187 -20.53 -30.67 -0.40
N ASP A 188 -19.21 -30.62 -0.58
CA ASP A 188 -18.24 -31.09 0.41
C ASP A 188 -18.23 -30.23 1.69
N GLY A 189 -18.76 -29.00 1.60
CA GLY A 189 -18.95 -28.10 2.74
C GLY A 189 -17.77 -27.16 3.00
N VAL A 190 -17.09 -26.68 1.95
CA VAL A 190 -16.04 -25.64 2.09
C VAL A 190 -16.64 -24.32 2.57
N ASP A 191 -15.85 -23.51 3.30
CA ASP A 191 -16.27 -22.16 3.72
C ASP A 191 -15.81 -21.07 2.75
N LEU A 192 -14.67 -21.30 2.09
CA LEU A 192 -14.08 -20.37 1.12
C LEU A 192 -13.50 -21.12 -0.07
N MET A 193 -13.45 -20.44 -1.21
CA MET A 193 -12.84 -20.92 -2.44
C MET A 193 -11.74 -19.97 -2.90
N SER A 194 -10.61 -20.55 -3.33
CA SER A 194 -9.48 -19.85 -3.93
C SER A 194 -9.26 -20.35 -5.34
N LEU A 195 -9.44 -19.46 -6.32
CA LEU A 195 -9.25 -19.77 -7.73
C LEU A 195 -8.17 -18.86 -8.29
N SER A 196 -7.03 -19.44 -8.64
CA SER A 196 -5.93 -18.74 -9.30
C SER A 196 -5.95 -19.02 -10.79
N LEU A 197 -7.13 -18.87 -11.39
CA LEU A 197 -7.45 -19.13 -12.79
C LEU A 197 -8.49 -18.11 -13.28
N GLY A 198 -8.63 -18.00 -14.60
CA GLY A 198 -9.66 -17.17 -15.21
C GLY A 198 -9.94 -17.64 -16.63
N PHE A 199 -11.16 -17.39 -17.09
CA PHE A 199 -11.58 -17.62 -18.47
C PHE A 199 -11.80 -16.28 -19.16
N ASN A 200 -11.78 -16.28 -20.49
CA ASN A 200 -12.12 -15.07 -21.23
C ASN A 200 -13.57 -14.66 -20.92
N GLU A 201 -13.76 -13.42 -20.49
CA GLU A 201 -15.02 -12.96 -19.90
C GLU A 201 -15.73 -11.99 -20.86
N VAL A 202 -16.65 -12.51 -21.66
CA VAL A 202 -17.53 -11.71 -22.54
C VAL A 202 -18.91 -11.50 -21.88
N HIS A 203 -19.45 -12.54 -21.25
CA HIS A 203 -20.68 -12.52 -20.46
C HIS A 203 -20.53 -13.38 -19.20
N PHE A 204 -21.41 -13.20 -18.21
CA PHE A 204 -21.38 -14.04 -17.00
C PHE A 204 -22.00 -15.44 -17.19
N TYR A 205 -22.92 -15.62 -18.14
CA TYR A 205 -23.59 -16.91 -18.39
C TYR A 205 -22.90 -17.75 -19.46
N ASP A 206 -22.13 -17.13 -20.36
CA ASP A 206 -21.54 -17.78 -21.53
C ASP A 206 -20.03 -17.91 -21.36
N ASN A 207 -19.53 -19.14 -21.45
CA ASN A 207 -18.10 -19.49 -21.35
C ASN A 207 -17.36 -19.00 -20.08
N ASN A 208 -18.10 -18.64 -19.02
CA ASN A 208 -17.54 -18.20 -17.73
C ASN A 208 -18.04 -19.07 -16.56
N PRO A 209 -17.51 -20.30 -16.41
CA PRO A 209 -17.93 -21.23 -15.35
C PRO A 209 -17.66 -20.69 -13.95
N VAL A 210 -16.65 -19.82 -13.79
CA VAL A 210 -16.25 -19.25 -12.50
C VAL A 210 -17.34 -18.30 -12.00
N ALA A 211 -17.92 -17.45 -12.85
CA ALA A 211 -19.01 -16.57 -12.46
C ALA A 211 -20.24 -17.37 -11.99
N VAL A 212 -20.63 -18.42 -12.73
CA VAL A 212 -21.75 -19.31 -12.39
C VAL A 212 -21.51 -20.05 -11.07
N GLY A 213 -20.39 -20.75 -10.95
CA GLY A 213 -20.04 -21.49 -9.74
C GLY A 213 -19.88 -20.56 -8.52
N ALA A 214 -19.32 -19.37 -8.71
CA ALA A 214 -19.17 -18.39 -7.62
C ALA A 214 -20.51 -17.81 -7.15
N PHE A 215 -21.51 -17.68 -8.04
CA PHE A 215 -22.85 -17.27 -7.63
C PHE A 215 -23.48 -18.33 -6.72
N ALA A 216 -23.43 -19.60 -7.14
CA ALA A 216 -23.94 -20.72 -6.33
C ALA A 216 -23.22 -20.84 -4.98
N ALA A 217 -21.90 -20.62 -4.94
CA ALA A 217 -21.11 -20.58 -3.70
C ALA A 217 -21.55 -19.42 -2.79
N MET A 218 -21.70 -18.22 -3.34
CA MET A 218 -22.14 -17.02 -2.61
C MET A 218 -23.52 -17.23 -1.97
N GLU A 219 -24.47 -17.87 -2.68
CA GLU A 219 -25.80 -18.17 -2.12
C GLU A 219 -25.75 -19.10 -0.90
N LYS A 220 -24.70 -19.91 -0.79
CA LYS A 220 -24.43 -20.79 0.37
C LYS A 220 -23.57 -20.11 1.43
N GLY A 221 -23.27 -18.81 1.28
CA GLY A 221 -22.43 -18.04 2.19
C GLY A 221 -20.94 -18.34 2.07
N ILE A 222 -20.52 -18.97 0.98
CA ILE A 222 -19.12 -19.33 0.69
C ILE A 222 -18.44 -18.12 0.04
N PHE A 223 -17.29 -17.72 0.58
CA PHE A 223 -16.51 -16.60 0.04
C PHE A 223 -15.62 -17.06 -1.12
N VAL A 224 -15.62 -16.34 -2.25
CA VAL A 224 -14.85 -16.69 -3.44
C VAL A 224 -13.80 -15.62 -3.75
N SER A 225 -12.53 -16.03 -3.75
CA SER A 225 -11.37 -15.20 -4.14
C SER A 225 -10.82 -15.65 -5.48
N CYS A 226 -10.70 -14.72 -6.42
CA CYS A 226 -10.12 -14.99 -7.72
C CYS A 226 -8.97 -14.02 -8.05
N SER A 227 -7.96 -14.50 -8.75
CA SER A 227 -6.93 -13.65 -9.35
C SER A 227 -7.52 -12.76 -10.44
N ALA A 228 -6.98 -11.55 -10.62
CA ALA A 228 -7.48 -10.60 -11.62
C ALA A 228 -6.93 -10.80 -13.04
N GLY A 229 -5.85 -11.58 -13.19
CA GLY A 229 -5.12 -11.74 -14.45
C GLY A 229 -3.77 -11.03 -14.47
N ASN A 230 -2.89 -11.47 -15.37
CA ASN A 230 -1.51 -11.00 -15.51
C ASN A 230 -1.20 -10.45 -16.93
N GLN A 231 -2.19 -9.83 -17.59
CA GLN A 231 -2.08 -9.31 -18.95
C GLN A 231 -1.88 -7.78 -19.01
N GLY A 232 -1.71 -7.12 -17.87
CA GLY A 232 -1.39 -5.69 -17.83
C GLY A 232 0.08 -5.40 -18.17
N PRO A 233 0.46 -4.12 -18.37
CA PRO A 233 -0.37 -2.92 -18.29
C PRO A 233 -0.97 -2.51 -19.65
N GLY A 234 -0.75 -3.30 -20.71
CA GLY A 234 -1.17 -2.95 -22.07
C GLY A 234 -2.65 -3.20 -22.32
N GLY A 235 -3.42 -2.14 -22.60
CA GLY A 235 -4.83 -2.20 -23.00
C GLY A 235 -5.83 -1.99 -21.85
N ASN A 236 -6.92 -1.27 -22.14
CA ASN A 236 -8.09 -1.17 -21.25
C ASN A 236 -8.83 -2.50 -21.21
N ASN A 237 -9.46 -2.84 -20.07
CA ASN A 237 -10.32 -4.03 -19.89
C ASN A 237 -9.60 -5.40 -19.96
N THR A 238 -8.40 -5.50 -19.39
CA THR A 238 -7.61 -6.77 -19.38
C THR A 238 -7.92 -7.69 -18.20
N LEU A 239 -8.80 -7.26 -17.28
CA LEU A 239 -9.12 -8.04 -16.09
C LEU A 239 -10.18 -9.11 -16.36
N VAL A 240 -10.04 -10.23 -15.66
CA VAL A 240 -11.03 -11.33 -15.65
C VAL A 240 -11.58 -11.53 -14.24
N ASN A 241 -12.57 -12.42 -14.09
CA ASN A 241 -13.24 -12.71 -12.82
C ASN A 241 -13.95 -11.48 -12.25
N SER A 242 -14.62 -10.72 -13.10
CA SER A 242 -15.15 -9.39 -12.79
C SER A 242 -16.57 -9.39 -12.20
N ALA A 243 -17.21 -10.56 -12.07
CA ALA A 243 -18.53 -10.66 -11.46
C ALA A 243 -18.61 -9.97 -10.07
N PRO A 244 -19.69 -9.23 -9.75
CA PRO A 244 -19.80 -8.49 -8.48
C PRO A 244 -19.73 -9.35 -7.21
N TRP A 245 -20.17 -10.62 -7.27
CA TRP A 245 -20.10 -11.57 -6.17
C TRP A 245 -18.71 -12.22 -5.99
N ILE A 246 -17.75 -11.97 -6.89
CA ILE A 246 -16.36 -12.44 -6.79
C ILE A 246 -15.48 -11.36 -6.13
N THR A 247 -14.57 -11.79 -5.24
CA THR A 247 -13.46 -10.95 -4.76
C THR A 247 -12.26 -11.08 -5.70
N THR A 248 -12.13 -10.14 -6.63
CA THR A 248 -11.06 -10.09 -7.63
C THR A 248 -9.83 -9.39 -7.05
N VAL A 249 -8.68 -10.07 -6.98
CA VAL A 249 -7.52 -9.60 -6.21
C VAL A 249 -6.38 -9.19 -7.13
N GLY A 250 -5.88 -7.96 -6.94
CA GLY A 250 -4.69 -7.44 -7.61
C GLY A 250 -3.39 -7.81 -6.91
N ALA A 251 -2.27 -7.72 -7.61
CA ALA A 251 -0.95 -8.08 -7.11
C ALA A 251 -0.11 -6.83 -6.74
N GLY A 252 0.26 -6.75 -5.47
CA GLY A 252 1.16 -5.73 -4.93
C GLY A 252 2.53 -6.30 -4.56
N THR A 253 3.55 -5.44 -4.55
CA THR A 253 4.87 -5.78 -3.97
C THR A 253 4.82 -5.87 -2.46
N ILE A 254 5.85 -6.51 -1.89
CA ILE A 254 6.18 -6.45 -0.48
C ILE A 254 7.43 -5.61 -0.26
N ASP A 255 7.71 -5.20 0.97
CA ASP A 255 8.92 -4.46 1.37
C ASP A 255 10.17 -5.34 1.44
N ARG A 256 10.26 -6.37 0.58
CA ARG A 256 11.40 -7.28 0.44
C ARG A 256 12.04 -7.13 -0.93
N GLU A 257 13.36 -7.01 -0.96
CA GLU A 257 14.12 -6.98 -2.22
C GLU A 257 15.34 -7.92 -2.12
N PHE A 258 15.81 -8.38 -3.28
CA PHE A 258 16.91 -9.34 -3.42
C PHE A 258 18.08 -8.71 -4.17
N PHE A 259 19.27 -8.86 -3.62
CA PHE A 259 20.44 -8.15 -4.12
C PHE A 259 21.69 -9.02 -4.17
N ALA A 260 22.64 -8.54 -4.96
CA ALA A 260 24.04 -8.82 -4.81
C ALA A 260 24.78 -7.52 -4.42
N LEU A 261 25.77 -7.66 -3.53
CA LEU A 261 26.65 -6.56 -3.14
C LEU A 261 27.91 -6.62 -4.00
N VAL A 262 28.11 -5.60 -4.82
CA VAL A 262 29.26 -5.42 -5.69
C VAL A 262 30.27 -4.53 -4.99
N THR A 263 31.42 -5.08 -4.62
CA THR A 263 32.53 -4.34 -4.01
C THR A 263 33.65 -4.20 -5.04
N LEU A 264 34.00 -2.96 -5.39
CA LEU A 264 35.13 -2.72 -6.30
C LEU A 264 36.45 -3.07 -5.61
N GLY A 265 37.45 -3.50 -6.37
CA GLY A 265 38.74 -3.96 -5.84
C GLY A 265 39.56 -2.90 -5.11
N ASP A 266 39.25 -1.61 -5.29
CA ASP A 266 39.80 -0.51 -4.51
C ASP A 266 39.20 -0.39 -3.10
N GLY A 267 38.12 -1.14 -2.82
CA GLY A 267 37.37 -1.14 -1.56
C GLY A 267 36.59 0.16 -1.30
N VAL A 268 36.61 1.12 -2.23
CA VAL A 268 36.05 2.46 -2.05
C VAL A 268 34.54 2.46 -2.26
N ALA A 269 34.05 1.74 -3.28
CA ALA A 269 32.63 1.69 -3.60
C ALA A 269 32.01 0.31 -3.32
N LYS A 270 30.87 0.33 -2.64
CA LYS A 270 29.98 -0.81 -2.42
C LYS A 270 28.64 -0.51 -3.05
N ILE A 271 28.37 -1.17 -4.16
CA ILE A 271 27.18 -0.97 -4.99
C ILE A 271 26.20 -2.10 -4.72
N LYS A 272 24.94 -1.74 -4.57
CA LYS A 272 23.86 -2.70 -4.34
C LYS A 272 23.08 -2.88 -5.63
N GLY A 273 23.18 -4.05 -6.24
CA GLY A 273 22.44 -4.37 -7.46
C GLY A 273 21.44 -5.51 -7.25
N LYS A 274 20.37 -5.56 -8.03
CA LYS A 274 19.38 -6.64 -7.97
C LYS A 274 20.01 -7.93 -8.49
N SER A 275 19.88 -9.02 -7.74
CA SER A 275 20.26 -10.36 -8.20
C SER A 275 19.53 -11.44 -7.42
N LEU A 276 19.17 -12.52 -8.11
CA LEU A 276 18.67 -13.77 -7.52
C LEU A 276 19.54 -14.98 -7.90
N TYR A 277 20.79 -14.75 -8.31
CA TYR A 277 21.70 -15.84 -8.64
C TYR A 277 22.10 -16.63 -7.38
N PRO A 278 22.02 -17.98 -7.39
CA PRO A 278 22.06 -18.77 -6.16
C PRO A 278 23.46 -19.25 -5.74
N GLU A 279 24.50 -18.98 -6.52
CA GLU A 279 25.84 -19.52 -6.29
C GLU A 279 26.88 -18.40 -6.25
N ASP A 280 27.98 -18.64 -5.52
CA ASP A 280 29.15 -17.77 -5.62
C ASP A 280 29.99 -18.18 -6.84
N LEU A 281 30.56 -17.20 -7.53
CA LEU A 281 31.38 -17.42 -8.72
C LEU A 281 32.72 -16.69 -8.61
N GLU A 282 33.81 -17.43 -8.77
CA GLU A 282 35.15 -16.89 -9.00
C GLU A 282 35.48 -16.93 -10.50
N ASP A 283 35.15 -15.87 -11.24
CA ASP A 283 35.47 -15.73 -12.66
C ASP A 283 35.46 -14.25 -13.09
N CYS A 284 35.74 -13.95 -14.35
CA CYS A 284 35.59 -12.58 -14.86
C CYS A 284 34.12 -12.21 -15.12
N PHE A 285 33.81 -10.91 -14.96
CA PHE A 285 32.49 -10.32 -15.17
C PHE A 285 32.52 -9.28 -16.28
N LEU A 286 31.57 -9.33 -17.21
CA LEU A 286 31.40 -8.32 -18.26
C LEU A 286 30.53 -7.17 -17.76
N LEU A 287 30.97 -5.92 -17.95
CA LEU A 287 30.09 -4.76 -17.80
C LEU A 287 29.28 -4.57 -19.08
N LEU A 288 27.96 -4.63 -19.00
CA LEU A 288 27.05 -4.54 -20.14
C LEU A 288 26.04 -3.41 -19.94
N GLN A 289 26.02 -2.46 -20.87
CA GLN A 289 25.05 -1.37 -20.90
C GLN A 289 23.85 -1.79 -21.76
N GLN A 290 22.64 -1.74 -21.19
CA GLN A 290 21.45 -2.19 -21.89
C GLN A 290 20.80 -1.02 -22.67
N GLN A 291 20.75 -1.11 -24.01
CA GLN A 291 20.12 -0.08 -24.86
C GLN A 291 18.60 -0.25 -25.07
N HIS A 292 18.02 -1.41 -24.75
CA HIS A 292 16.59 -1.71 -24.94
C HIS A 292 15.88 -2.15 -23.65
N LYS A 293 14.69 -1.60 -23.42
CA LYS A 293 13.92 -1.64 -22.16
C LYS A 293 13.34 -3.02 -21.76
N TYR A 294 13.35 -4.01 -22.66
CA TYR A 294 12.51 -5.23 -22.51
C TYR A 294 13.22 -6.58 -22.66
N LEU A 295 14.50 -6.63 -23.02
CA LEU A 295 15.21 -7.90 -23.21
C LEU A 295 16.63 -7.78 -22.67
N LEU A 296 16.95 -8.55 -21.62
CA LEU A 296 18.36 -8.81 -21.28
C LEU A 296 18.99 -9.46 -22.52
N PRO A 297 20.13 -8.95 -23.04
CA PRO A 297 20.82 -9.58 -24.14
C PRO A 297 21.01 -11.07 -23.83
N ASN A 298 20.71 -11.95 -24.77
CA ASN A 298 21.25 -13.31 -24.72
C ASN A 298 22.77 -13.15 -24.83
N VAL A 299 23.46 -13.06 -23.69
CA VAL A 299 24.91 -13.19 -23.63
C VAL A 299 25.17 -14.62 -24.06
N ARG A 300 25.45 -14.81 -25.37
CA ARG A 300 25.88 -16.10 -25.89
C ARG A 300 27.22 -16.38 -25.22
N SER A 301 27.20 -17.27 -24.23
CA SER A 301 28.37 -17.77 -23.52
C SER A 301 29.48 -18.27 -24.45
N GLU A 302 29.14 -18.60 -25.70
CA GLU A 302 30.08 -19.07 -26.72
C GLU A 302 31.07 -18.00 -27.23
N GLN A 303 30.84 -16.71 -27.01
CA GLN A 303 31.75 -15.64 -27.51
C GLN A 303 32.51 -14.87 -26.42
N SER A 304 32.17 -15.03 -25.14
CA SER A 304 32.87 -14.35 -24.04
C SER A 304 33.56 -15.35 -23.11
N ARG A 305 34.85 -15.11 -22.82
CA ARG A 305 35.62 -15.91 -21.83
C ARG A 305 35.11 -15.76 -20.38
N CYS A 306 34.22 -14.80 -20.12
CA CYS A 306 33.68 -14.50 -18.79
C CYS A 306 32.35 -15.20 -18.53
N LYS A 307 32.20 -15.75 -17.32
CA LYS A 307 30.98 -16.45 -16.91
C LYS A 307 29.92 -15.54 -16.29
N GLY A 308 30.30 -14.37 -15.79
CA GLY A 308 29.37 -13.43 -15.14
C GLY A 308 29.18 -12.10 -15.87
N ALA A 309 28.16 -11.34 -15.45
CA ALA A 309 27.89 -9.99 -15.98
C ALA A 309 27.40 -8.98 -14.92
N ILE A 310 27.71 -7.70 -15.14
CA ILE A 310 27.13 -6.56 -14.44
C ILE A 310 26.30 -5.80 -15.49
N PHE A 311 24.98 -5.84 -15.37
CA PHE A 311 24.06 -5.13 -16.26
C PHE A 311 23.72 -3.76 -15.68
N VAL A 312 23.80 -2.73 -16.52
CA VAL A 312 23.41 -1.36 -16.16
C VAL A 312 22.03 -1.07 -16.75
N THR A 313 21.01 -0.97 -15.88
CA THR A 313 19.63 -0.60 -16.26
C THR A 313 18.78 -0.20 -15.05
N ASP A 314 17.93 0.82 -15.23
CA ASP A 314 16.97 1.23 -14.19
C ASP A 314 15.67 0.41 -14.20
N SER A 315 15.54 -0.54 -15.12
CA SER A 315 14.33 -1.38 -15.28
C SER A 315 14.43 -2.71 -14.51
N SER A 316 15.37 -2.82 -13.57
CA SER A 316 15.63 -4.04 -12.78
C SER A 316 14.39 -4.54 -12.02
N LYS A 317 13.45 -3.65 -11.66
CA LYS A 317 12.17 -3.97 -11.02
C LYS A 317 11.30 -4.91 -11.85
N LEU A 318 11.46 -4.94 -13.19
CA LEU A 318 10.67 -5.78 -14.10
C LEU A 318 11.20 -7.22 -14.23
N LEU A 319 12.39 -7.50 -13.69
CA LEU A 319 12.98 -8.84 -13.75
C LEU A 319 12.37 -9.78 -12.72
N ASN A 320 12.11 -11.00 -13.15
CA ASN A 320 11.61 -12.10 -12.34
C ASN A 320 12.76 -12.97 -11.82
N PRO A 321 12.54 -13.77 -10.76
CA PRO A 321 13.54 -14.70 -10.23
C PRO A 321 14.19 -15.58 -11.30
N ARG A 322 13.41 -16.11 -12.25
CA ARG A 322 13.89 -17.01 -13.32
C ARG A 322 14.82 -16.36 -14.34
N ASP A 323 14.88 -15.03 -14.39
CA ASP A 323 15.76 -14.32 -15.32
C ASP A 323 17.23 -14.44 -14.91
N PHE A 324 17.52 -14.77 -13.64
CA PHE A 324 18.87 -14.86 -13.08
C PHE A 324 19.52 -16.25 -13.27
N TYR A 325 19.45 -16.77 -14.51
CA TYR A 325 19.97 -18.11 -14.86
C TYR A 325 21.49 -18.20 -15.00
N MET A 326 22.18 -17.06 -15.09
CA MET A 326 23.63 -16.95 -15.11
C MET A 326 24.08 -15.94 -14.04
N PRO A 327 25.35 -15.94 -13.61
CA PRO A 327 25.82 -15.06 -12.54
C PRO A 327 25.84 -13.61 -12.99
N PHE A 328 24.75 -12.89 -12.76
CA PHE A 328 24.71 -11.47 -13.01
C PHE A 328 24.03 -10.67 -11.92
N VAL A 329 24.43 -9.40 -11.88
CA VAL A 329 23.86 -8.37 -11.02
C VAL A 329 23.41 -7.20 -11.89
N VAL A 330 22.28 -6.63 -11.53
CA VAL A 330 21.72 -5.46 -12.23
C VAL A 330 21.84 -4.24 -11.36
N ILE A 331 22.58 -3.25 -11.82
CA ILE A 331 22.84 -1.99 -11.12
C ILE A 331 22.17 -0.82 -11.83
N SER A 332 21.92 0.27 -11.09
CA SER A 332 21.33 1.48 -11.66
C SER A 332 22.27 2.13 -12.67
N SER A 333 21.74 3.02 -13.51
CA SER A 333 22.55 3.78 -14.47
C SER A 333 23.65 4.59 -13.77
N ILE A 334 23.33 5.20 -12.62
CA ILE A 334 24.26 5.97 -11.78
C ILE A 334 25.39 5.08 -11.25
N ASP A 335 25.05 3.89 -10.75
CA ASP A 335 26.05 2.94 -10.28
C ASP A 335 26.92 2.41 -11.43
N GLY A 336 26.34 2.24 -12.62
CA GLY A 336 27.05 1.83 -13.83
C GLY A 336 28.18 2.78 -14.22
N GLU A 337 27.94 4.09 -14.18
CA GLU A 337 28.96 5.10 -14.43
C GLU A 337 30.13 5.01 -13.42
N MET A 338 29.83 4.70 -12.16
CA MET A 338 30.87 4.49 -11.14
C MET A 338 31.73 3.25 -11.46
N VAL A 339 31.12 2.14 -11.86
CA VAL A 339 31.84 0.92 -12.25
C VAL A 339 32.70 1.17 -13.50
N GLU A 340 32.17 1.87 -14.51
CA GLU A 340 32.89 2.19 -15.74
C GLU A 340 34.11 3.08 -15.49
N LYS A 341 33.95 4.11 -14.65
CA LYS A 341 35.05 5.01 -14.26
C LYS A 341 36.16 4.28 -13.48
N TYR A 342 35.81 3.30 -12.65
CA TYR A 342 36.78 2.47 -11.94
C TYR A 342 37.53 1.54 -12.90
N TYR A 343 36.79 0.82 -13.75
CA TYR A 343 37.33 -0.13 -14.72
C TYR A 343 38.31 0.52 -15.71
N THR A 344 37.98 1.71 -16.22
CA THR A 344 38.84 2.43 -17.18
C THR A 344 40.12 3.00 -16.59
N LYS A 345 40.17 3.26 -15.27
CA LYS A 345 41.32 3.85 -14.59
C LYS A 345 42.25 2.84 -13.92
N THR A 346 41.80 1.60 -13.75
CA THR A 346 42.50 0.60 -12.95
C THR A 346 42.99 -0.54 -13.83
N SER A 347 44.31 -0.66 -14.00
CA SER A 347 44.91 -1.82 -14.68
C SER A 347 44.70 -3.08 -13.84
N GLY A 348 44.11 -4.12 -14.44
CA GLY A 348 43.78 -5.36 -13.71
C GLY A 348 42.63 -5.21 -12.71
N ALA A 349 41.65 -4.35 -13.01
CA ALA A 349 40.49 -4.11 -12.17
C ALA A 349 39.80 -5.40 -11.71
N THR A 350 39.63 -5.55 -10.39
CA THR A 350 38.90 -6.66 -9.77
C THR A 350 37.60 -6.19 -9.14
N VAL A 351 36.68 -7.13 -8.94
CA VAL A 351 35.38 -6.92 -8.28
C VAL A 351 35.05 -8.16 -7.45
N ASP A 352 34.50 -7.94 -6.27
CA ASP A 352 33.94 -8.97 -5.38
C ASP A 352 32.42 -8.84 -5.38
N ILE A 353 31.69 -9.90 -5.73
CA ILE A 353 30.22 -9.89 -5.81
C ILE A 353 29.65 -10.94 -4.87
N LYS A 354 28.96 -10.48 -3.84
CA LYS A 354 28.29 -11.34 -2.87
C LYS A 354 26.81 -11.46 -3.19
N PHE A 355 26.35 -12.66 -3.53
CA PHE A 355 24.95 -12.97 -3.83
C PHE A 355 24.15 -13.36 -2.56
N GLN A 356 22.91 -13.82 -2.74
CA GLN A 356 22.03 -14.33 -1.68
C GLN A 356 21.68 -13.33 -0.56
N ILE A 357 21.65 -12.03 -0.88
CA ILE A 357 21.26 -10.99 0.07
C ILE A 357 19.76 -10.71 -0.05
N THR A 358 19.04 -10.85 1.06
CA THR A 358 17.63 -10.45 1.20
C THR A 358 17.54 -9.29 2.16
N GLU A 359 16.92 -8.20 1.74
CA GLU A 359 16.67 -7.03 2.59
C GLU A 359 15.16 -6.81 2.78
N LEU A 360 14.78 -6.28 3.94
CA LEU A 360 13.40 -5.97 4.32
C LEU A 360 13.28 -4.48 4.70
N GLY A 361 12.06 -3.94 4.64
CA GLY A 361 11.77 -2.56 5.02
C GLY A 361 12.07 -1.53 3.92
N THR A 362 11.96 -1.94 2.65
CA THR A 362 12.18 -1.06 1.50
C THR A 362 11.12 0.05 1.45
N LYS A 363 11.54 1.27 1.07
CA LYS A 363 10.73 2.49 1.26
C LYS A 363 9.55 2.65 0.30
N GLN A 364 9.41 1.78 -0.70
CA GLN A 364 8.36 1.86 -1.73
C GLN A 364 7.66 0.50 -1.88
N ALA A 365 6.93 0.08 -0.86
CA ALA A 365 6.00 -1.05 -0.95
C ALA A 365 4.70 -0.68 -0.23
N PRO A 366 3.54 -1.25 -0.62
CA PRO A 366 3.32 -1.99 -1.85
C PRO A 366 3.30 -1.04 -3.06
N GLN A 367 3.76 -1.54 -4.19
CA GLN A 367 3.54 -0.97 -5.53
C GLN A 367 2.60 -1.93 -6.27
N VAL A 368 1.75 -1.42 -7.16
CA VAL A 368 0.98 -2.25 -8.08
C VAL A 368 1.95 -2.91 -9.07
N ALA A 369 1.86 -4.22 -9.23
CA ALA A 369 2.74 -4.97 -10.13
C ALA A 369 2.55 -4.53 -11.58
N SER A 370 3.64 -4.55 -12.37
CA SER A 370 3.60 -4.12 -13.77
C SER A 370 2.71 -5.01 -14.64
N PHE A 371 2.72 -6.32 -14.41
CA PHE A 371 1.95 -7.32 -15.18
C PHE A 371 0.45 -7.36 -14.82
N PHE A 372 0.03 -6.67 -13.77
CA PHE A 372 -1.32 -6.78 -13.23
C PHE A 372 -2.37 -6.21 -14.20
N SER A 373 -3.39 -7.01 -14.54
CA SER A 373 -4.52 -6.61 -15.40
C SER A 373 -5.37 -5.50 -14.74
N ARG A 374 -5.77 -4.47 -15.49
CA ARG A 374 -6.39 -3.24 -14.94
C ARG A 374 -7.90 -3.12 -15.21
N GLY A 375 -8.58 -2.37 -14.34
CA GLY A 375 -9.96 -1.89 -14.52
C GLY A 375 -10.14 -0.95 -15.72
N PRO A 376 -11.40 -0.66 -16.12
CA PRO A 376 -12.66 -1.21 -15.61
C PRO A 376 -12.97 -2.60 -16.20
N SER A 377 -14.02 -3.27 -15.67
CA SER A 377 -14.52 -4.52 -16.24
C SER A 377 -15.27 -4.26 -17.55
N ALA A 378 -15.04 -5.07 -18.58
CA ALA A 378 -15.82 -5.01 -19.82
C ALA A 378 -17.29 -5.44 -19.64
N VAL A 379 -17.54 -6.40 -18.72
CA VAL A 379 -18.86 -7.03 -18.55
C VAL A 379 -19.71 -6.33 -17.48
N SER A 380 -19.07 -5.84 -16.42
CA SER A 380 -19.72 -5.14 -15.31
C SER A 380 -18.99 -3.84 -15.00
N PRO A 381 -19.07 -2.86 -15.91
CA PRO A 381 -18.31 -1.62 -15.81
C PRO A 381 -18.82 -0.73 -14.65
N TRP A 382 -20.02 -1.01 -14.12
CA TRP A 382 -20.63 -0.32 -12.98
C TRP A 382 -20.12 -0.77 -11.60
N THR A 383 -19.25 -1.79 -11.56
CA THR A 383 -18.58 -2.22 -10.33
C THR A 383 -17.07 -2.06 -10.47
N LEU A 384 -16.46 -1.31 -9.55
CA LEU A 384 -15.03 -1.06 -9.58
C LEU A 384 -14.23 -2.36 -9.37
N LYS A 385 -13.23 -2.58 -10.23
CA LYS A 385 -12.32 -3.72 -10.21
C LYS A 385 -10.88 -3.24 -10.46
N PRO A 386 -9.85 -3.87 -9.84
CA PRO A 386 -9.95 -5.00 -8.91
C PRO A 386 -10.64 -4.60 -7.60
N VAL A 387 -10.98 -5.57 -6.76
CA VAL A 387 -11.62 -5.30 -5.47
C VAL A 387 -10.61 -4.75 -4.47
N ILE A 388 -9.43 -5.37 -4.42
CA ILE A 388 -8.40 -5.08 -3.42
C ILE A 388 -7.02 -5.50 -3.91
N LEU A 389 -5.97 -4.90 -3.36
CA LEU A 389 -4.57 -5.24 -3.61
C LEU A 389 -4.02 -6.12 -2.47
N ALA A 390 -3.29 -7.18 -2.80
CA ALA A 390 -2.61 -8.04 -1.82
C ALA A 390 -1.22 -8.49 -2.32
N PRO A 391 -0.34 -9.00 -1.45
CA PRO A 391 1.01 -9.45 -1.84
C PRO A 391 0.98 -10.49 -2.96
N GLY A 392 1.61 -10.18 -4.09
CA GLY A 392 1.64 -11.06 -5.26
C GLY A 392 2.95 -11.03 -6.06
N VAL A 393 3.96 -10.27 -5.62
CA VAL A 393 5.28 -10.22 -6.25
C VAL A 393 6.30 -10.91 -5.36
N ASP A 394 7.06 -11.83 -5.98
CA ASP A 394 8.11 -12.64 -5.38
C ASP A 394 7.68 -13.30 -4.06
N VAL A 395 6.54 -13.99 -4.06
CA VAL A 395 6.02 -14.70 -2.88
C VAL A 395 6.73 -16.04 -2.74
N LEU A 396 7.27 -16.32 -1.55
CA LEU A 396 7.90 -17.61 -1.25
C LEU A 396 6.86 -18.57 -0.67
N ALA A 397 6.63 -19.71 -1.32
CA ALA A 397 5.76 -20.77 -0.81
C ALA A 397 6.24 -22.16 -1.29
N ALA A 398 5.56 -23.21 -0.85
CA ALA A 398 5.94 -24.58 -1.15
C ALA A 398 5.84 -24.91 -2.64
N TRP A 399 6.60 -25.89 -3.09
CA TRP A 399 6.68 -26.30 -4.49
C TRP A 399 6.79 -27.82 -4.62
N GLU A 400 6.64 -28.31 -5.84
CA GLU A 400 6.97 -29.69 -6.18
C GLU A 400 8.50 -29.85 -6.25
N PRO A 401 9.12 -30.68 -5.39
CA PRO A 401 10.57 -30.76 -5.28
C PRO A 401 11.25 -31.39 -6.48
N ASN A 402 10.53 -32.22 -7.26
CA ASN A 402 11.09 -32.95 -8.38
C ASN A 402 11.03 -32.15 -9.70
N ARG A 403 10.56 -30.90 -9.65
CA ARG A 403 10.37 -30.06 -10.83
C ARG A 403 11.51 -29.07 -11.04
N ARG A 404 11.96 -29.00 -12.29
CA ARG A 404 12.90 -28.01 -12.81
C ARG A 404 12.41 -26.60 -12.47
N THR A 405 13.09 -25.92 -11.54
CA THR A 405 12.60 -24.68 -10.95
C THR A 405 13.32 -23.45 -11.50
N MET A 406 14.64 -23.45 -11.34
CA MET A 406 15.53 -22.35 -11.72
C MET A 406 16.54 -22.86 -12.74
N PRO A 407 16.54 -22.38 -13.99
CA PRO A 407 17.60 -22.70 -14.93
C PRO A 407 18.94 -22.16 -14.41
N ILE A 408 20.02 -22.90 -14.62
CA ILE A 408 21.38 -22.48 -14.25
C ILE A 408 22.38 -22.77 -15.36
N GLY A 409 23.25 -21.80 -15.65
CA GLY A 409 24.30 -21.95 -16.66
C GLY A 409 23.76 -22.01 -18.08
N ASP A 410 23.79 -23.19 -18.70
CA ASP A 410 23.46 -23.43 -20.11
C ASP A 410 21.96 -23.39 -20.44
N LYS A 411 21.10 -23.02 -19.47
CA LYS A 411 19.63 -23.05 -19.52
C LYS A 411 19.01 -24.46 -19.63
N PHE A 412 19.83 -25.51 -19.76
CA PHE A 412 19.37 -26.90 -19.80
C PHE A 412 19.54 -27.60 -18.43
N SER A 413 20.45 -27.11 -17.59
CA SER A 413 20.60 -27.50 -16.20
C SER A 413 19.62 -26.72 -15.31
N TYR A 414 19.02 -27.39 -14.32
CA TYR A 414 18.02 -26.79 -13.43
C TYR A 414 18.25 -27.16 -11.98
N LEU A 415 18.01 -26.19 -11.10
CA LEU A 415 17.93 -26.43 -9.67
C LEU A 415 16.52 -26.87 -9.26
N LEU A 416 16.49 -27.68 -8.21
CA LEU A 416 15.29 -28.19 -7.55
C LEU A 416 15.15 -27.55 -6.17
N SER A 417 13.93 -27.31 -5.71
CA SER A 417 13.67 -26.73 -4.38
C SER A 417 12.29 -27.10 -3.87
N ASP A 418 12.17 -27.28 -2.55
CA ASP A 418 10.90 -27.44 -1.84
C ASP A 418 10.11 -26.11 -1.77
N TYR A 419 10.78 -24.97 -1.93
CA TYR A 419 10.21 -23.62 -1.82
C TYR A 419 10.74 -22.69 -2.91
N VAL A 420 9.86 -21.91 -3.51
CA VAL A 420 10.21 -21.07 -4.67
C VAL A 420 9.54 -19.69 -4.61
N LEU A 421 10.20 -18.70 -5.21
CA LEU A 421 9.67 -17.34 -5.37
C LEU A 421 8.88 -17.25 -6.68
N VAL A 422 7.60 -16.89 -6.59
CA VAL A 422 6.72 -16.72 -7.76
C VAL A 422 5.99 -15.39 -7.68
N SER A 423 5.81 -14.76 -8.83
CA SER A 423 5.05 -13.52 -9.01
C SER A 423 3.80 -13.77 -9.84
N GLY A 424 2.68 -13.19 -9.45
CA GLY A 424 1.41 -13.27 -10.14
C GLY A 424 0.23 -12.88 -9.25
N THR A 425 -0.88 -12.49 -9.86
CA THR A 425 -2.17 -12.37 -9.15
C THR A 425 -2.64 -13.71 -8.57
N SER A 426 -2.13 -14.82 -9.11
CA SER A 426 -2.28 -16.16 -8.54
C SER A 426 -1.74 -16.29 -7.12
N MET A 427 -0.76 -15.47 -6.73
CA MET A 427 -0.19 -15.46 -5.39
C MET A 427 -0.92 -14.46 -4.48
N SER A 428 -1.57 -13.42 -5.02
CA SER A 428 -2.32 -12.46 -4.21
C SER A 428 -3.71 -12.98 -3.81
N SER A 429 -4.39 -13.73 -4.68
CA SER A 429 -5.68 -14.39 -4.35
C SER A 429 -5.61 -15.27 -3.07
N PRO A 430 -4.64 -16.18 -2.91
CA PRO A 430 -4.54 -17.00 -1.69
C PRO A 430 -4.18 -16.18 -0.43
N HIS A 431 -3.60 -14.98 -0.55
CA HIS A 431 -3.49 -14.08 0.61
C HIS A 431 -4.86 -13.56 1.04
N ALA A 432 -5.67 -13.10 0.09
CA ALA A 432 -7.01 -12.57 0.35
C ALA A 432 -7.94 -13.64 0.94
N VAL A 433 -7.96 -14.86 0.36
CA VAL A 433 -8.78 -15.96 0.89
C VAL A 433 -8.33 -16.39 2.29
N GLY A 434 -7.03 -16.36 2.59
CA GLY A 434 -6.52 -16.66 3.92
C GLY A 434 -6.94 -15.62 4.97
N VAL A 435 -6.96 -14.33 4.61
CA VAL A 435 -7.49 -13.28 5.49
C VAL A 435 -9.00 -13.46 5.66
N ALA A 436 -9.73 -13.72 4.58
CA ALA A 436 -11.17 -14.01 4.64
C ALA A 436 -11.48 -15.23 5.53
N ALA A 437 -10.62 -16.26 5.52
CA ALA A 437 -10.76 -17.43 6.38
C ALA A 437 -10.63 -17.04 7.87
N LEU A 438 -9.65 -16.21 8.22
CA LEU A 438 -9.51 -15.70 9.58
C LEU A 438 -10.71 -14.83 9.99
N LEU A 439 -11.21 -13.98 9.08
CA LEU A 439 -12.39 -13.15 9.32
C LEU A 439 -13.64 -14.00 9.52
N LYS A 440 -13.88 -15.01 8.67
CA LYS A 440 -14.99 -15.97 8.83
C LYS A 440 -14.86 -16.75 10.13
N SER A 441 -13.64 -17.06 10.57
CA SER A 441 -13.40 -17.72 11.84
C SER A 441 -13.80 -16.84 13.04
N ALA A 442 -13.43 -15.55 12.99
CA ALA A 442 -13.75 -14.56 14.02
C ALA A 442 -15.24 -14.13 14.00
N HIS A 443 -15.85 -14.09 12.82
CA HIS A 443 -17.22 -13.65 12.56
C HIS A 443 -17.98 -14.68 11.74
N ARG A 444 -18.37 -15.78 12.39
CA ARG A 444 -18.96 -16.97 11.74
C ARG A 444 -20.28 -16.67 11.01
N ASP A 445 -21.01 -15.66 11.47
CA ASP A 445 -22.30 -15.23 10.97
C ASP A 445 -22.23 -14.24 9.80
N TRP A 446 -21.04 -13.70 9.48
CA TRP A 446 -20.89 -12.79 8.35
C TRP A 446 -21.11 -13.51 7.02
N SER A 447 -21.84 -12.85 6.11
CA SER A 447 -21.96 -13.23 4.71
C SER A 447 -20.62 -13.09 3.98
N SER A 448 -20.51 -13.66 2.78
CA SER A 448 -19.34 -13.44 1.91
C SER A 448 -19.20 -11.96 1.52
N ALA A 449 -20.31 -11.26 1.28
CA ALA A 449 -20.33 -9.82 0.98
C ALA A 449 -19.88 -8.97 2.19
N ALA A 450 -20.28 -9.33 3.41
CA ALA A 450 -19.84 -8.68 4.64
C ALA A 450 -18.31 -8.79 4.84
N ILE A 451 -17.75 -9.99 4.66
CA ILE A 451 -16.30 -10.22 4.73
C ILE A 451 -15.58 -9.40 3.66
N LYS A 452 -16.07 -9.43 2.42
CA LYS A 452 -15.55 -8.62 1.30
C LYS A 452 -15.58 -7.14 1.64
N SER A 453 -16.69 -6.63 2.17
CA SER A 453 -16.83 -5.24 2.58
C SER A 453 -15.84 -4.86 3.67
N ALA A 454 -15.68 -5.70 4.71
CA ALA A 454 -14.74 -5.43 5.79
C ALA A 454 -13.31 -5.30 5.27
N MET A 455 -12.90 -6.17 4.33
CA MET A 455 -11.60 -6.09 3.68
C MET A 455 -11.43 -4.80 2.86
N MET A 456 -12.45 -4.40 2.11
CA MET A 456 -12.41 -3.20 1.25
C MET A 456 -12.38 -1.90 2.06
N THR A 457 -13.33 -1.70 2.97
CA THR A 457 -13.52 -0.42 3.68
C THR A 457 -12.42 -0.09 4.69
N THR A 458 -11.55 -1.07 4.97
CA THR A 458 -10.43 -0.94 5.90
C THR A 458 -9.06 -1.06 5.24
N ALA A 459 -9.02 -1.18 3.91
CA ALA A 459 -7.80 -1.24 3.14
C ALA A 459 -6.97 0.05 3.27
N ASP A 460 -5.66 -0.08 3.23
CA ASP A 460 -4.73 1.04 3.29
C ASP A 460 -4.47 1.59 1.88
N VAL A 461 -4.77 2.86 1.66
CA VAL A 461 -4.48 3.60 0.41
C VAL A 461 -3.13 4.33 0.46
N ILE A 462 -2.50 4.38 1.64
CA ILE A 462 -1.17 4.96 1.90
C ILE A 462 -0.44 3.99 2.82
N TYR A 463 0.77 3.58 2.46
CA TYR A 463 1.51 2.55 3.21
C TYR A 463 2.76 3.06 3.92
N ASN A 464 3.34 4.19 3.48
CA ASN A 464 4.58 4.73 4.06
C ASN A 464 4.69 6.25 3.91
N MET A 465 5.62 6.83 4.68
CA MET A 465 5.79 8.27 4.97
C MET A 465 5.86 9.22 3.75
N ASN A 466 5.94 8.71 2.51
CA ASN A 466 6.26 9.50 1.32
C ASN A 466 5.32 9.33 0.10
N GLY A 467 4.20 8.59 0.16
CA GLY A 467 3.32 8.64 -1.02
C GLY A 467 2.18 7.64 -1.11
N GLU A 468 1.33 7.97 -2.08
CA GLU A 468 0.29 7.13 -2.69
C GLU A 468 0.89 5.80 -3.18
N ILE A 469 0.07 4.75 -3.24
CA ILE A 469 0.46 3.50 -3.92
C ILE A 469 0.86 3.85 -5.36
N ILE A 470 2.02 3.39 -5.82
CA ILE A 470 2.51 3.65 -7.17
C ILE A 470 2.31 2.46 -8.10
N ASP A 471 2.16 2.74 -9.38
CA ASP A 471 2.19 1.74 -10.43
C ASP A 471 3.62 1.47 -10.89
N MET A 472 4.09 0.22 -10.77
CA MET A 472 5.44 -0.17 -11.17
C MET A 472 5.68 -0.04 -12.69
N ALA A 473 4.66 -0.19 -13.53
CA ALA A 473 4.81 -0.14 -14.98
C ALA A 473 5.18 1.27 -15.49
N ILE A 474 4.51 2.29 -14.95
CA ILE A 474 4.61 3.68 -15.40
C ILE A 474 5.31 4.60 -14.39
N GLY A 475 5.51 4.15 -13.15
CA GLY A 475 6.13 4.94 -12.08
C GLY A 475 5.28 6.12 -11.60
N MET A 476 3.99 6.17 -11.92
CA MET A 476 3.02 7.19 -11.51
C MET A 476 2.21 6.71 -10.29
N PRO A 477 1.52 7.61 -9.56
CA PRO A 477 0.51 7.19 -8.60
C PRO A 477 -0.52 6.27 -9.25
N ALA A 478 -0.82 5.16 -8.58
CA ALA A 478 -1.86 4.24 -8.99
C ALA A 478 -3.23 4.83 -8.67
N THR A 479 -4.25 4.34 -9.37
CA THR A 479 -5.64 4.73 -9.24
C THR A 479 -6.46 3.59 -8.62
N PRO A 480 -7.71 3.84 -8.20
CA PRO A 480 -8.61 2.76 -7.79
C PRO A 480 -8.85 1.68 -8.87
N LEU A 481 -8.63 1.95 -10.16
CA LEU A 481 -8.68 0.92 -11.21
C LEU A 481 -7.47 -0.03 -11.17
N ASP A 482 -6.44 0.32 -10.39
CA ASP A 482 -5.19 -0.42 -10.24
C ASP A 482 -5.12 -1.18 -8.91
N PHE A 483 -5.64 -0.60 -7.82
CA PHE A 483 -5.55 -1.23 -6.49
C PHE A 483 -6.92 -1.50 -5.84
N GLY A 484 -8.03 -1.13 -6.49
CA GLY A 484 -9.36 -1.28 -5.92
C GLY A 484 -9.56 -0.37 -4.72
N ALA A 485 -9.94 -0.95 -3.58
CA ALA A 485 -10.08 -0.22 -2.33
C ALA A 485 -8.73 0.15 -1.66
N GLY A 486 -7.62 -0.48 -2.06
CA GLY A 486 -6.29 -0.28 -1.48
C GLY A 486 -5.60 -1.59 -1.14
N HIS A 487 -4.53 -1.52 -0.35
CA HIS A 487 -3.81 -2.69 0.13
C HIS A 487 -4.49 -3.33 1.35
N LEU A 488 -4.63 -4.65 1.33
CA LEU A 488 -5.31 -5.43 2.35
C LEU A 488 -4.70 -5.20 3.75
N ASN A 489 -5.55 -4.84 4.72
CA ASN A 489 -5.19 -4.71 6.14
C ASN A 489 -6.02 -5.68 7.01
N PRO A 490 -5.48 -6.88 7.34
CA PRO A 490 -6.22 -7.89 8.09
C PRO A 490 -6.68 -7.44 9.48
N ASN A 491 -5.85 -6.65 10.18
CA ASN A 491 -6.16 -6.27 11.56
C ASN A 491 -7.24 -5.21 11.63
N LYS A 492 -7.31 -4.28 10.68
CA LYS A 492 -8.42 -3.32 10.59
C LYS A 492 -9.70 -4.02 10.13
N ALA A 493 -9.59 -4.95 9.17
CA ALA A 493 -10.74 -5.72 8.67
C ALA A 493 -11.42 -6.59 9.74
N LEU A 494 -10.72 -6.95 10.83
CA LEU A 494 -11.31 -7.66 11.97
C LEU A 494 -12.45 -6.88 12.62
N ASP A 495 -12.39 -5.55 12.63
CA ASP A 495 -13.37 -4.70 13.30
C ASP A 495 -13.62 -3.42 12.46
N PRO A 496 -14.37 -3.55 11.36
CA PRO A 496 -14.58 -2.46 10.40
C PRO A 496 -15.60 -1.42 10.88
N GLY A 497 -16.35 -1.70 11.96
CA GLY A 497 -17.45 -0.87 12.46
C GLY A 497 -18.70 -0.99 11.59
N LEU A 498 -18.60 -0.64 10.30
CA LEU A 498 -19.68 -0.73 9.32
C LEU A 498 -19.29 -1.60 8.12
N ILE A 499 -20.30 -2.27 7.56
CA ILE A 499 -20.18 -3.05 6.31
C ILE A 499 -21.29 -2.67 5.32
N TYR A 500 -21.01 -2.83 4.04
CA TYR A 500 -22.01 -2.93 2.99
C TYR A 500 -22.30 -4.41 2.74
N ASP A 501 -23.49 -4.85 3.14
CA ASP A 501 -23.92 -6.22 2.92
C ASP A 501 -24.80 -6.31 1.66
N ILE A 502 -24.77 -7.47 1.00
CA ILE A 502 -25.45 -7.71 -0.28
C ILE A 502 -26.05 -9.11 -0.24
N GLU A 503 -27.33 -9.22 -0.58
CA GLU A 503 -28.05 -10.49 -0.63
C GLU A 503 -28.12 -11.03 -2.07
N ALA A 504 -28.43 -12.33 -2.22
CA ALA A 504 -28.52 -12.97 -3.53
C ALA A 504 -29.52 -12.27 -4.47
N GLU A 505 -30.64 -11.78 -3.91
CA GLU A 505 -31.67 -11.07 -4.67
C GLU A 505 -31.17 -9.74 -5.25
N ASP A 506 -30.27 -9.04 -4.55
CA ASP A 506 -29.67 -7.80 -5.05
C ASP A 506 -28.83 -8.06 -6.31
N TYR A 507 -28.11 -9.19 -6.37
CA TYR A 507 -27.37 -9.61 -7.55
C TYR A 507 -28.30 -10.04 -8.71
N ILE A 508 -29.45 -10.64 -8.41
CA ILE A 508 -30.47 -10.97 -9.44
C ILE A 508 -31.04 -9.68 -10.04
N ASN A 509 -31.42 -8.71 -9.19
CA ASN A 509 -31.87 -7.39 -9.62
C ASN A 509 -30.80 -6.66 -10.46
N TYR A 510 -29.52 -6.84 -10.11
CA TYR A 510 -28.41 -6.33 -10.89
C TYR A 510 -28.32 -6.97 -12.29
N LEU A 511 -28.44 -8.30 -12.38
CA LEU A 511 -28.48 -9.01 -13.66
C LEU A 511 -29.68 -8.61 -14.52
N CYS A 512 -30.86 -8.44 -13.92
CA CYS A 512 -32.04 -7.89 -14.61
C CYS A 512 -31.73 -6.50 -15.21
N ALA A 513 -31.05 -5.63 -14.46
CA ALA A 513 -30.72 -4.28 -14.91
C ALA A 513 -29.60 -4.23 -15.97
N LEU A 514 -28.80 -5.29 -16.08
CA LEU A 514 -27.87 -5.51 -17.18
C LEU A 514 -28.56 -6.04 -18.46
N ASN A 515 -29.89 -6.17 -18.47
CA ASN A 515 -30.70 -6.70 -19.57
C ASN A 515 -30.42 -8.17 -19.92
N TYR A 516 -30.00 -8.98 -18.95
CA TYR A 516 -29.88 -10.43 -19.15
C TYR A 516 -31.27 -11.05 -19.32
N THR A 517 -31.41 -12.01 -20.24
CA THR A 517 -32.70 -12.70 -20.45
C THR A 517 -33.02 -13.64 -19.29
N SER A 518 -34.29 -14.05 -19.15
CA SER A 518 -34.67 -14.97 -18.08
C SER A 518 -33.92 -16.31 -18.14
N GLN A 519 -33.59 -16.77 -19.34
CA GLN A 519 -32.83 -18.00 -19.53
C GLN A 519 -31.36 -17.83 -19.10
N GLU A 520 -30.74 -16.68 -19.41
CA GLU A 520 -29.36 -16.38 -19.03
C GLU A 520 -29.21 -16.23 -17.51
N ILE A 521 -30.13 -15.51 -16.86
CA ILE A 521 -30.16 -15.40 -15.39
C ILE A 521 -30.40 -16.79 -14.77
N LYS A 522 -31.25 -17.62 -15.36
CA LYS A 522 -31.45 -19.00 -14.90
C LYS A 522 -30.18 -19.85 -15.00
N VAL A 523 -29.33 -19.64 -16.02
CA VAL A 523 -28.03 -20.33 -16.11
C VAL A 523 -27.12 -19.93 -14.95
N ILE A 524 -27.04 -18.64 -14.63
CA ILE A 524 -26.17 -18.14 -13.55
C ILE A 524 -26.68 -18.54 -12.17
N THR A 525 -27.97 -18.31 -11.92
CA THR A 525 -28.59 -18.40 -10.59
C THR A 525 -29.14 -19.78 -10.28
N ARG A 526 -29.36 -20.62 -11.31
CA ARG A 526 -30.11 -21.88 -11.23
C ARG A 526 -31.54 -21.73 -10.68
N ARG A 527 -32.05 -20.49 -10.56
CA ARG A 527 -33.41 -20.18 -10.12
C ARG A 527 -34.30 -19.92 -11.33
N SER A 528 -35.56 -20.34 -11.23
CA SER A 528 -36.61 -20.02 -12.21
C SER A 528 -37.71 -19.11 -11.66
N ASN A 529 -37.75 -18.92 -10.34
CA ASN A 529 -38.78 -18.14 -9.66
C ASN A 529 -38.14 -16.88 -9.05
N TYR A 530 -38.00 -15.83 -9.86
CA TYR A 530 -37.56 -14.50 -9.44
C TYR A 530 -38.28 -13.43 -10.26
N GLY A 531 -38.37 -12.21 -9.75
CA GLY A 531 -38.96 -11.05 -10.44
C GLY A 531 -37.89 -10.02 -10.80
N CYS A 532 -38.09 -9.26 -11.87
CA CYS A 532 -37.21 -8.14 -12.24
C CYS A 532 -37.84 -6.78 -11.92
N ASP A 533 -38.85 -6.74 -11.04
CA ASP A 533 -39.60 -5.52 -10.70
C ASP A 533 -38.75 -4.46 -9.98
N HIS A 534 -37.62 -4.88 -9.38
CA HIS A 534 -36.69 -4.02 -8.64
C HIS A 534 -35.30 -3.95 -9.29
N ALA A 535 -35.22 -4.17 -10.61
CA ALA A 535 -33.97 -4.13 -11.36
C ALA A 535 -33.19 -2.83 -11.12
N SER A 536 -31.93 -2.93 -10.67
CA SER A 536 -31.06 -1.78 -10.42
C SER A 536 -29.58 -2.10 -10.67
N LEU A 537 -28.88 -1.21 -11.37
CA LEU A 537 -27.41 -1.26 -11.49
C LEU A 537 -26.71 -0.75 -10.23
N ASP A 538 -27.45 -0.15 -9.30
CA ASP A 538 -26.92 0.49 -8.09
C ASP A 538 -26.82 -0.50 -6.93
N LEU A 539 -25.94 -1.50 -7.09
CA LEU A 539 -25.67 -2.51 -6.08
C LEU A 539 -25.15 -1.87 -4.79
N ASN A 540 -25.48 -2.42 -3.61
CA ASN A 540 -24.98 -1.95 -2.32
C ASN A 540 -23.49 -2.28 -2.10
N TYR A 541 -22.64 -1.82 -3.02
CA TYR A 541 -21.24 -2.22 -3.15
C TYR A 541 -20.31 -1.20 -2.46
N PRO A 542 -19.21 -1.62 -1.80
CA PRO A 542 -18.30 -0.75 -1.04
C PRO A 542 -17.41 0.18 -1.88
N SER A 543 -17.78 0.46 -3.13
CA SER A 543 -17.07 1.36 -4.03
C SER A 543 -18.04 1.99 -5.03
N PHE A 544 -17.63 3.10 -5.62
CA PHE A 544 -18.43 3.84 -6.59
C PHE A 544 -17.62 4.02 -7.86
N ILE A 545 -18.26 3.75 -9.00
CA ILE A 545 -17.70 4.04 -10.32
C ILE A 545 -18.79 4.68 -11.17
N VAL A 546 -18.41 5.70 -11.93
CA VAL A 546 -19.30 6.42 -12.83
C VAL A 546 -18.62 6.54 -14.17
N ILE A 547 -19.36 6.20 -15.21
CA ILE A 547 -18.86 6.18 -16.58
C ILE A 547 -19.55 7.29 -17.36
N LEU A 548 -18.73 8.17 -17.93
CA LEU A 548 -19.20 9.28 -18.75
C LEU A 548 -19.26 8.82 -20.20
N ASN A 549 -20.47 8.72 -20.76
CA ASN A 549 -20.65 8.29 -22.15
C ASN A 549 -20.55 9.49 -23.10
N ASN A 550 -19.32 9.87 -23.47
CA ASN A 550 -19.01 10.99 -24.37
C ASN A 550 -19.59 12.36 -23.93
N THR A 551 -19.85 12.53 -22.63
CA THR A 551 -20.30 13.80 -22.06
C THR A 551 -19.28 14.35 -21.06
N ASN A 552 -19.12 15.67 -21.06
CA ASN A 552 -18.25 16.36 -20.09
C ASN A 552 -18.98 16.73 -18.79
N THR A 553 -20.26 16.38 -18.68
CA THR A 553 -21.08 16.62 -17.49
C THR A 553 -22.00 15.45 -17.23
N ALA A 554 -22.17 15.08 -15.96
CA ALA A 554 -23.15 14.07 -15.57
C ALA A 554 -23.64 14.30 -14.14
N LYS A 555 -24.84 13.79 -13.83
CA LYS A 555 -25.42 13.81 -12.49
C LYS A 555 -25.92 12.42 -12.14
N TYR A 556 -25.53 11.92 -10.98
CA TYR A 556 -25.94 10.62 -10.47
C TYR A 556 -26.44 10.73 -9.05
N VAL A 557 -27.43 9.90 -8.72
CA VAL A 557 -27.94 9.73 -7.36
C VAL A 557 -27.76 8.26 -7.04
N ILE A 558 -26.95 7.99 -6.02
CA ILE A 558 -26.51 6.65 -5.63
C ILE A 558 -27.02 6.39 -4.21
N LYS A 559 -27.70 5.27 -3.98
CA LYS A 559 -28.21 4.90 -2.66
C LYS A 559 -27.39 3.75 -2.08
N ARG A 560 -27.05 3.82 -0.79
CA ARG A 560 -26.34 2.75 -0.07
C ARG A 560 -26.96 2.50 1.29
N PHE A 561 -26.80 1.26 1.74
CA PHE A 561 -27.16 0.79 3.07
C PHE A 561 -25.91 0.31 3.80
N LEU A 562 -25.67 0.89 4.97
CA LEU A 562 -24.62 0.45 5.88
C LEU A 562 -25.25 -0.37 7.00
N THR A 563 -24.58 -1.46 7.38
CA THR A 563 -24.95 -2.30 8.52
C THR A 563 -23.89 -2.13 9.60
N ASN A 564 -24.31 -1.81 10.83
CA ASN A 564 -23.42 -1.74 11.98
C ASN A 564 -23.05 -3.14 12.45
N VAL A 565 -21.76 -3.44 12.57
CA VAL A 565 -21.26 -4.71 13.13
C VAL A 565 -20.65 -4.56 14.51
N ALA A 566 -20.57 -3.33 15.04
CA ALA A 566 -20.19 -3.09 16.43
C ALA A 566 -21.32 -3.51 17.40
N ASP A 567 -20.94 -4.03 18.56
CA ASP A 567 -21.90 -4.49 19.59
C ASP A 567 -22.64 -3.31 20.27
N SER A 568 -22.07 -2.10 20.22
CA SER A 568 -22.61 -0.89 20.84
C SER A 568 -23.45 -0.05 19.88
N GLN A 569 -24.24 0.86 20.46
CA GLN A 569 -24.79 2.00 19.74
C GLN A 569 -23.64 2.83 19.18
N SER A 570 -23.73 3.22 17.91
CA SER A 570 -22.69 3.96 17.21
C SER A 570 -23.31 5.04 16.33
N ILE A 571 -22.59 6.15 16.18
CA ILE A 571 -22.99 7.27 15.33
C ILE A 571 -21.83 7.50 14.38
N TYR A 572 -22.10 7.61 13.09
CA TYR A 572 -21.07 7.86 12.09
C TYR A 572 -21.36 9.14 11.34
N ARG A 573 -20.31 9.89 10.99
CA ARG A 573 -20.43 11.09 10.17
C ARG A 573 -19.59 10.95 8.90
N ALA A 574 -20.17 11.36 7.78
CA ALA A 574 -19.54 11.30 6.49
C ALA A 574 -18.46 12.38 6.36
N THR A 575 -17.40 12.08 5.62
CA THR A 575 -16.42 13.05 5.12
C THR A 575 -16.11 12.72 3.66
N ILE A 576 -15.93 13.74 2.85
CA ILE A 576 -15.80 13.58 1.41
C ILE A 576 -14.54 14.28 0.93
N TRP A 577 -13.73 13.57 0.17
CA TRP A 577 -12.66 14.13 -0.63
C TRP A 577 -13.03 13.96 -2.11
N ALA A 578 -13.23 15.07 -2.80
CA ALA A 578 -13.61 15.11 -4.21
C ALA A 578 -12.64 16.03 -4.97
N PRO A 579 -12.03 15.56 -6.08
CA PRO A 579 -11.14 16.38 -6.88
C PRO A 579 -11.91 17.41 -7.71
N SER A 580 -11.17 18.36 -8.31
CA SER A 580 -11.74 19.38 -9.19
C SER A 580 -12.58 18.76 -10.33
N GLY A 581 -13.70 19.40 -10.66
CA GLY A 581 -14.67 18.88 -11.63
C GLY A 581 -15.62 17.80 -11.07
N MET A 582 -15.46 17.40 -9.80
CA MET A 582 -16.38 16.49 -9.11
C MET A 582 -16.98 17.16 -7.88
N LYS A 583 -18.31 17.18 -7.78
CA LYS A 583 -19.05 17.64 -6.60
C LYS A 583 -19.86 16.49 -6.04
N VAL A 584 -19.68 16.21 -4.76
CA VAL A 584 -20.33 15.09 -4.09
C VAL A 584 -21.05 15.61 -2.85
N VAL A 585 -22.30 15.21 -2.66
CA VAL A 585 -23.12 15.54 -1.49
C VAL A 585 -23.71 14.26 -0.94
N VAL A 586 -23.59 14.03 0.37
CA VAL A 586 -24.15 12.85 1.06
C VAL A 586 -25.27 13.28 2.01
N GLU A 587 -26.42 12.62 1.92
CA GLU A 587 -27.61 12.88 2.72
C GLU A 587 -28.18 11.57 3.30
N PRO A 588 -28.32 11.42 4.63
CA PRO A 588 -27.83 12.33 5.66
C PRO A 588 -26.30 12.22 5.82
N MET A 589 -25.64 13.32 6.22
CA MET A 589 -24.21 13.30 6.57
C MET A 589 -23.92 12.59 7.90
N THR A 590 -24.95 12.19 8.66
CA THR A 590 -24.80 11.50 9.95
C THR A 590 -25.76 10.32 10.02
N LEU A 591 -25.23 9.15 10.35
CA LEU A 591 -25.97 7.91 10.52
C LEU A 591 -25.92 7.48 11.98
N THR A 592 -27.05 7.02 12.51
CA THR A 592 -27.14 6.53 13.90
C THR A 592 -27.62 5.09 13.90
N PHE A 593 -26.89 4.24 14.59
CA PHE A 593 -27.14 2.80 14.67
C PHE A 593 -27.45 2.43 16.12
N ARG A 594 -28.62 1.85 16.36
CA ARG A 594 -29.10 1.58 17.73
C ARG A 594 -28.44 0.35 18.37
N ARG A 595 -28.05 -0.62 17.56
CA ARG A 595 -27.49 -1.92 17.99
C ARG A 595 -26.71 -2.58 16.84
N LYS A 596 -26.01 -3.67 17.15
CA LYS A 596 -25.46 -4.57 16.15
C LYS A 596 -26.53 -4.99 15.13
N TYR A 597 -26.16 -5.03 13.87
CA TYR A 597 -26.98 -5.34 12.70
C TYR A 597 -28.15 -4.39 12.42
N SER A 598 -28.19 -3.23 13.08
CA SER A 598 -29.05 -2.15 12.59
C SER A 598 -28.50 -1.60 11.28
N LYS A 599 -29.40 -1.35 10.32
CA LYS A 599 -29.10 -0.80 9.00
C LYS A 599 -29.46 0.68 8.95
N ALA A 600 -28.69 1.48 8.22
CA ALA A 600 -29.00 2.87 7.93
C ALA A 600 -28.72 3.18 6.46
N GLU A 601 -29.58 3.99 5.86
CA GLU A 601 -29.51 4.39 4.46
C GLU A 601 -28.84 5.76 4.32
N PHE A 602 -28.05 5.94 3.28
CA PHE A 602 -27.66 7.26 2.79
C PHE A 602 -27.75 7.35 1.27
N THR A 603 -27.93 8.57 0.78
CA THR A 603 -27.92 8.93 -0.63
C THR A 603 -26.74 9.83 -0.94
N MET A 604 -25.98 9.48 -1.98
CA MET A 604 -24.89 10.28 -2.53
C MET A 604 -25.31 10.90 -3.86
N LYS A 605 -25.33 12.23 -3.93
CA LYS A 605 -25.56 13.00 -5.15
C LYS A 605 -24.21 13.44 -5.71
N LEU A 606 -23.89 12.99 -6.92
CA LEU A 606 -22.64 13.26 -7.62
C LEU A 606 -22.94 14.13 -8.85
N GLU A 607 -22.25 15.26 -8.96
CA GLU A 607 -22.25 16.11 -10.15
C GLU A 607 -20.83 16.19 -10.71
N ILE A 608 -20.67 15.86 -11.98
CA ILE A 608 -19.39 15.92 -12.69
C ILE A 608 -19.47 17.04 -13.74
N GLY A 609 -18.42 17.84 -13.83
CA GLY A 609 -18.27 18.91 -14.82
C GLY A 609 -16.82 19.12 -15.23
N LEU A 610 -16.42 18.50 -16.34
CA LEU A 610 -15.06 18.51 -16.90
C LEU A 610 -14.85 19.65 -17.92
N LYS A 611 -15.23 20.89 -17.57
CA LYS A 611 -15.02 22.04 -18.48
C LYS A 611 -13.51 22.31 -18.66
N GLY A 612 -13.01 22.19 -19.89
CA GLY A 612 -11.64 22.54 -20.27
C GLY A 612 -10.66 21.37 -20.37
N TYR A 613 -11.06 20.15 -20.01
CA TYR A 613 -10.26 18.94 -20.25
C TYR A 613 -10.48 18.44 -21.68
N ARG A 614 -9.39 18.18 -22.41
CA ARG A 614 -9.47 17.63 -23.78
C ARG A 614 -10.02 16.20 -23.73
N ASN A 615 -10.89 15.87 -24.69
CA ASN A 615 -11.27 14.49 -25.00
C ASN A 615 -10.06 13.76 -25.59
N GLU A 616 -9.10 13.39 -24.76
CA GLU A 616 -8.10 12.39 -25.12
C GLU A 616 -8.71 11.00 -24.85
N SER A 617 -8.53 10.07 -25.78
CA SER A 617 -9.09 8.70 -25.74
C SER A 617 -8.67 7.89 -24.52
N ASP A 618 -7.69 8.38 -23.75
CA ASP A 618 -6.97 7.64 -22.72
C ASP A 618 -7.22 8.21 -21.30
N TYR A 619 -8.12 9.19 -21.13
CA TYR A 619 -8.44 9.76 -19.82
C TYR A 619 -9.29 8.79 -18.96
N LEU A 620 -8.63 8.10 -18.03
CA LEU A 620 -9.23 7.11 -17.12
C LEU A 620 -10.00 7.70 -15.91
N GLY A 621 -10.23 9.03 -15.90
CA GLY A 621 -11.09 9.70 -14.93
C GLY A 621 -10.40 10.23 -13.68
N ASN A 622 -11.13 11.05 -12.93
CA ASN A 622 -10.77 11.52 -11.59
C ASN A 622 -11.32 10.55 -10.53
N TYR A 623 -10.70 10.47 -9.34
CA TYR A 623 -11.21 9.66 -8.24
C TYR A 623 -11.29 10.44 -6.93
N GLY A 624 -12.15 9.98 -6.02
CA GLY A 624 -12.40 10.60 -4.72
C GLY A 624 -12.59 9.57 -3.61
N TYR A 625 -12.76 10.03 -2.38
CA TYR A 625 -13.01 9.17 -1.22
C TYR A 625 -14.25 9.64 -0.46
N LEU A 626 -15.11 8.69 -0.10
CA LEU A 626 -16.16 8.87 0.90
C LEU A 626 -15.77 8.09 2.15
N SER A 627 -15.65 8.80 3.25
CA SER A 627 -15.25 8.28 4.55
C SER A 627 -16.41 8.30 5.54
N TRP A 628 -16.50 7.32 6.42
CA TRP A 628 -17.38 7.36 7.59
C TRP A 628 -16.54 7.24 8.85
N TYR A 629 -16.57 8.27 9.71
CA TYR A 629 -15.89 8.21 11.01
C TYR A 629 -16.91 8.05 12.12
N GLU A 630 -16.60 7.17 13.08
CA GLU A 630 -17.41 6.98 14.27
C GLU A 630 -17.25 8.18 15.20
N VAL A 631 -18.36 8.82 15.56
CA VAL A 631 -18.41 9.90 16.54
C VAL A 631 -18.08 9.30 17.90
N ASP A 632 -17.02 9.82 18.50
CA ASP A 632 -16.45 9.40 19.77
C ASP A 632 -15.89 7.98 19.87
N GLY A 633 -15.95 7.20 18.81
CA GLY A 633 -15.39 5.86 18.75
C GLY A 633 -14.03 5.77 18.04
N LYS A 634 -13.73 4.58 17.52
CA LYS A 634 -12.40 4.22 16.98
C LYS A 634 -12.43 3.84 15.50
N HIS A 635 -13.61 3.66 14.91
CA HIS A 635 -13.74 3.23 13.52
C HIS A 635 -13.65 4.43 12.56
N VAL A 636 -12.84 4.28 11.51
CA VAL A 636 -12.80 5.19 10.36
C VAL A 636 -12.82 4.32 9.10
N LEU A 637 -13.86 4.48 8.29
CA LEU A 637 -13.90 3.93 6.93
C LEU A 637 -13.22 4.96 6.03
N THR A 638 -12.04 4.61 5.49
CA THR A 638 -11.16 5.27 4.50
C THR A 638 -10.99 6.80 4.57
N ALA A 639 -9.84 7.34 4.99
CA ALA A 639 -9.48 8.75 4.79
C ALA A 639 -7.98 8.94 4.47
N PRO A 640 -7.63 9.84 3.54
CA PRO A 640 -6.36 10.55 3.60
C PRO A 640 -6.57 12.07 3.63
N PHE A 641 -6.31 12.70 4.78
CA PHE A 641 -5.96 14.12 4.82
C PHE A 641 -4.49 14.22 5.26
N LEU A 642 -3.67 14.86 4.42
CA LEU A 642 -2.26 15.16 4.71
C LEU A 642 -2.12 16.68 4.86
N LYS A 643 -1.53 17.17 5.96
CA LYS A 643 -1.12 18.57 6.14
C LYS A 643 0.38 18.69 5.83
N PRO A 644 0.82 19.51 4.86
CA PRO A 644 2.22 19.84 4.68
C PRO A 644 2.71 20.89 5.70
N ASP A 645 4.03 20.93 5.96
CA ASP A 645 4.64 21.94 6.84
C ASP A 645 5.11 23.19 6.09
N ILE A 646 5.60 23.03 4.85
CA ILE A 646 6.10 24.12 4.00
C ILE A 646 6.02 23.70 2.53
N LEU A 647 5.88 24.67 1.62
CA LEU A 647 5.83 24.47 0.18
C LEU A 647 7.20 24.80 -0.45
N ALA A 648 7.59 24.02 -1.45
CA ALA A 648 8.79 24.25 -2.26
C ALA A 648 8.51 24.01 -3.75
N PRO A 649 9.38 24.51 -4.66
CA PRO A 649 9.26 24.21 -6.08
C PRO A 649 9.30 22.71 -6.33
N GLY A 650 8.22 22.16 -6.87
CA GLY A 650 8.10 20.73 -7.18
C GLY A 650 7.44 20.45 -8.51
N VAL A 651 7.16 21.48 -9.33
CA VAL A 651 6.55 21.38 -10.65
C VAL A 651 7.51 22.00 -11.67
N ASP A 652 7.66 21.34 -12.81
CA ASP A 652 8.52 21.71 -13.93
C ASP A 652 9.97 21.97 -13.51
N ILE A 653 10.46 21.13 -12.60
CA ILE A 653 11.84 21.22 -12.11
C ILE A 653 12.76 20.62 -13.15
N LEU A 654 13.56 21.49 -13.78
CA LEU A 654 14.67 21.07 -14.63
C LEU A 654 15.79 20.56 -13.73
N ALA A 655 16.03 19.26 -13.75
CA ALA A 655 17.09 18.63 -12.99
C ALA A 655 17.97 17.79 -13.89
N ALA A 656 19.21 17.56 -13.45
CA ALA A 656 20.10 16.61 -14.09
C ALA A 656 19.37 15.28 -14.23
N TRP A 657 19.39 14.76 -15.45
CA TRP A 657 18.69 13.57 -15.83
C TRP A 657 19.63 12.64 -16.54
N VAL A 658 19.33 11.35 -16.51
CA VAL A 658 20.20 10.33 -17.09
C VAL A 658 20.35 10.62 -18.59
N PRO A 659 21.56 10.95 -19.07
CA PRO A 659 21.81 11.09 -20.50
C PRO A 659 21.42 9.79 -21.20
N ASN A 660 20.70 9.89 -22.32
CA ASN A 660 20.28 8.77 -23.18
C ASN A 660 18.96 8.05 -22.86
N ARG A 661 18.07 8.58 -22.01
CA ARG A 661 16.66 8.15 -22.04
C ARG A 661 15.91 8.85 -23.20
N ARG A 662 15.22 8.06 -24.03
CA ARG A 662 14.29 8.56 -25.06
C ARG A 662 13.06 9.17 -24.37
N GLU A 663 12.98 10.49 -24.27
CA GLU A 663 11.89 11.13 -23.50
C GLU A 663 11.01 12.09 -24.28
N VAL A 664 11.55 12.87 -25.22
CA VAL A 664 10.75 13.84 -25.96
C VAL A 664 10.56 13.36 -27.40
N PRO A 665 9.38 12.80 -27.76
CA PRO A 665 9.09 12.47 -29.15
C PRO A 665 8.98 13.75 -29.98
N ILE A 666 9.75 13.83 -31.07
CA ILE A 666 9.66 14.85 -32.10
C ILE A 666 9.39 14.15 -33.43
N GLY A 667 8.11 14.05 -33.79
CA GLY A 667 7.70 13.19 -34.91
C GLY A 667 8.03 11.74 -34.58
N ASP A 668 8.76 11.08 -35.48
CA ASP A 668 9.21 9.68 -35.31
C ASP A 668 10.57 9.56 -34.59
N ASP A 669 11.17 10.68 -34.17
CA ASP A 669 12.51 10.74 -33.59
C ASP A 669 12.49 11.18 -32.11
N TYR A 670 13.60 10.98 -31.38
CA TYR A 670 13.71 11.33 -29.95
C TYR A 670 14.91 12.22 -29.67
N LEU A 671 14.71 13.28 -28.90
CA LEU A 671 15.83 14.06 -28.35
C LEU A 671 16.37 13.40 -27.07
N PHE A 672 17.69 13.32 -27.00
CA PHE A 672 18.44 12.95 -25.80
C PHE A 672 18.86 14.22 -25.08
N THR A 673 18.54 14.32 -23.79
CA THR A 673 18.87 15.48 -22.97
C THR A 673 19.51 15.03 -21.66
N ASP A 674 20.56 15.72 -21.23
CA ASP A 674 21.21 15.50 -19.93
C ASP A 674 20.39 16.07 -18.76
N TYR A 675 19.21 16.61 -19.07
CA TYR A 675 18.31 17.31 -18.14
C TYR A 675 16.85 17.02 -18.53
N THR A 676 15.97 16.84 -17.55
CA THR A 676 14.53 16.65 -17.77
C THR A 676 13.73 17.59 -16.88
N LEU A 677 12.52 17.93 -17.32
CA LEU A 677 11.52 18.63 -16.51
C LEU A 677 10.65 17.59 -15.79
N SER A 678 10.55 17.66 -14.46
CA SER A 678 9.68 16.76 -13.70
C SER A 678 8.90 17.48 -12.59
N SER A 679 7.71 16.94 -12.29
CA SER A 679 6.69 17.60 -11.47
C SER A 679 6.12 16.65 -10.41
N ARG A 680 6.67 16.63 -9.19
CA ARG A 680 6.20 15.84 -8.01
C ARG A 680 6.68 16.43 -6.68
N THR A 681 6.09 16.00 -5.55
CA THR A 681 6.59 16.30 -4.19
C THR A 681 8.02 15.78 -3.94
N SER A 682 8.44 14.72 -4.65
CA SER A 682 9.83 14.24 -4.64
C SER A 682 10.81 15.26 -5.23
N MET A 683 10.37 16.16 -6.12
CA MET A 683 11.21 17.23 -6.68
C MET A 683 11.31 18.45 -5.74
N ALA A 684 10.35 18.61 -4.83
CA ALA A 684 10.33 19.66 -3.80
C ALA A 684 11.29 19.37 -2.63
N SER A 685 11.45 18.10 -2.25
CA SER A 685 12.24 17.70 -1.07
C SER A 685 13.73 18.06 -1.15
N PRO A 686 14.45 17.86 -2.29
CA PRO A 686 15.85 18.25 -2.41
C PRO A 686 16.10 19.74 -2.22
N HIS A 687 15.17 20.60 -2.66
CA HIS A 687 15.26 22.04 -2.45
C HIS A 687 15.23 22.40 -0.96
N MET A 688 14.39 21.73 -0.16
CA MET A 688 14.33 21.95 1.29
C MET A 688 15.63 21.56 1.98
N VAL A 689 16.19 20.39 1.62
CA VAL A 689 17.45 19.91 2.19
C VAL A 689 18.61 20.83 1.79
N GLY A 690 18.65 21.30 0.53
CA GLY A 690 19.66 22.26 0.08
C GLY A 690 19.60 23.58 0.84
N VAL A 691 18.40 24.12 1.08
CA VAL A 691 18.21 25.34 1.88
C VAL A 691 18.62 25.11 3.33
N ALA A 692 18.22 24.00 3.95
CA ALA A 692 18.62 23.67 5.31
C ALA A 692 20.15 23.53 5.44
N ALA A 693 20.82 22.94 4.46
CA ALA A 693 22.28 22.84 4.41
C ALA A 693 22.95 24.21 4.31
N LEU A 694 22.41 25.13 3.49
CA LEU A 694 22.90 26.51 3.41
C LEU A 694 22.74 27.23 4.76
N LEU A 695 21.59 27.11 5.41
CA LEU A 695 21.33 27.71 6.71
C LEU A 695 22.27 27.15 7.79
N LYS A 696 22.47 25.81 7.83
CA LYS A 696 23.43 25.18 8.76
C LYS A 696 24.87 25.58 8.48
N SER A 697 25.22 25.86 7.22
CA SER A 697 26.57 26.32 6.87
C SER A 697 26.83 27.76 7.34
N ALA A 698 25.82 28.63 7.26
CA ALA A 698 25.90 30.03 7.66
C ALA A 698 25.77 30.19 9.17
N HIS A 699 24.92 29.39 9.81
CA HIS A 699 24.64 29.38 11.24
C HIS A 699 24.94 28.00 11.82
N ARG A 700 26.24 27.72 12.00
CA ARG A 700 26.72 26.39 12.44
C ARG A 700 26.17 25.98 13.80
N ASP A 701 25.90 26.96 14.65
CA ASP A 701 25.38 26.82 16.00
C ASP A 701 23.85 26.68 16.06
N TRP A 702 23.12 26.90 14.97
CA TRP A 702 21.68 26.66 14.96
C TRP A 702 21.37 25.16 15.02
N SER A 703 20.43 24.81 15.91
CA SER A 703 19.82 23.48 15.94
C SER A 703 18.96 23.22 14.69
N SER A 704 18.62 21.95 14.45
CA SER A 704 17.65 21.61 13.40
C SER A 704 16.31 22.34 13.61
N ALA A 705 15.92 22.56 14.86
CA ALA A 705 14.67 23.21 15.22
C ALA A 705 14.69 24.69 14.86
N ALA A 706 15.82 25.38 15.11
CA ALA A 706 16.02 26.76 14.71
C ALA A 706 16.01 26.91 13.18
N ILE A 707 16.68 26.00 12.46
CA ILE A 707 16.68 25.98 10.98
C ILE A 707 15.27 25.77 10.42
N ARG A 708 14.54 24.77 10.93
CA ARG A 708 13.14 24.52 10.54
C ARG A 708 12.26 25.71 10.84
N SER A 709 12.39 26.28 12.04
CA SER A 709 11.62 27.48 12.42
C SER A 709 11.90 28.61 11.45
N ALA A 710 13.17 28.91 11.16
CA ALA A 710 13.54 29.97 10.24
C ALA A 710 12.90 29.77 8.86
N MET A 711 12.99 28.55 8.30
CA MET A 711 12.37 28.20 7.02
C MET A 711 10.84 28.40 7.03
N MET A 712 10.17 27.99 8.11
CA MET A 712 8.71 28.08 8.22
C MET A 712 8.23 29.52 8.45
N THR A 713 8.85 30.26 9.36
CA THR A 713 8.33 31.58 9.80
C THR A 713 8.58 32.69 8.79
N THR A 714 9.52 32.48 7.86
CA THR A 714 9.86 33.45 6.82
C THR A 714 9.37 33.05 5.44
N ALA A 715 8.64 31.94 5.31
CA ALA A 715 8.04 31.52 4.06
C ALA A 715 7.12 32.61 3.48
N ASP A 716 6.94 32.64 2.17
CA ASP A 716 6.03 33.57 1.50
C ASP A 716 4.64 32.94 1.35
N VAL A 717 3.58 33.68 1.72
CA VAL A 717 2.16 33.27 1.50
C VAL A 717 1.56 33.89 0.25
N ILE A 718 2.38 34.61 -0.52
CA ILE A 718 2.02 35.22 -1.78
C ILE A 718 2.78 34.54 -2.91
N ASN A 719 2.13 34.47 -4.06
CA ASN A 719 2.77 34.01 -5.28
C ASN A 719 3.67 35.12 -5.87
N ASN A 720 4.39 34.77 -6.93
CA ASN A 720 5.28 35.68 -7.67
C ASN A 720 4.58 36.86 -8.37
N ALA A 721 3.25 36.87 -8.46
CA ALA A 721 2.44 37.97 -8.97
C ALA A 721 1.86 38.86 -7.84
N ASN A 722 2.38 38.74 -6.61
CA ASN A 722 1.87 39.41 -5.41
C ASN A 722 0.40 39.06 -5.06
N GLY A 723 -0.12 37.96 -5.58
CA GLY A 723 -1.43 37.40 -5.24
C GLY A 723 -1.35 36.29 -4.20
N GLN A 724 -2.48 35.73 -3.77
CA GLN A 724 -2.49 34.55 -2.88
C GLN A 724 -1.92 33.32 -3.59
N ILE A 725 -1.28 32.41 -2.85
CA ILE A 725 -0.94 31.07 -3.37
C ILE A 725 -2.26 30.40 -3.80
N LEU A 726 -2.29 29.87 -5.01
CA LEU A 726 -3.49 29.24 -5.58
C LEU A 726 -3.33 27.72 -5.60
N VAL A 727 -4.42 27.01 -5.40
CA VAL A 727 -4.49 25.57 -5.63
C VAL A 727 -4.64 25.34 -7.13
N LEU A 728 -3.61 24.76 -7.76
CA LEU A 728 -3.54 24.60 -9.22
C LEU A 728 -4.74 23.86 -9.82
N ALA A 729 -5.33 22.93 -9.06
CA ALA A 729 -6.45 22.11 -9.51
C ALA A 729 -7.76 22.89 -9.73
N ASN A 730 -7.99 23.99 -9.00
CA ASN A 730 -9.27 24.70 -8.99
C ASN A 730 -9.13 26.23 -9.05
N GLY A 731 -7.91 26.77 -9.03
CA GLY A 731 -7.64 28.21 -9.05
C GLY A 731 -8.09 28.96 -7.79
N THR A 732 -8.53 28.27 -6.74
CA THR A 732 -8.93 28.91 -5.49
C THR A 732 -7.71 29.29 -4.67
N SER A 733 -7.87 30.28 -3.80
CA SER A 733 -6.87 30.60 -2.79
C SER A 733 -6.56 29.39 -1.92
N GLY A 734 -5.30 28.99 -1.87
CA GLY A 734 -4.83 27.96 -0.97
C GLY A 734 -4.95 28.40 0.48
N THR A 735 -5.04 27.41 1.36
CA THR A 735 -5.05 27.56 2.80
C THR A 735 -3.75 27.02 3.40
N PRO A 736 -3.44 27.30 4.67
CA PRO A 736 -2.32 26.67 5.35
C PRO A 736 -2.39 25.12 5.43
N LEU A 737 -3.56 24.51 5.14
CA LEU A 737 -3.68 23.06 4.98
C LEU A 737 -3.19 22.58 3.61
N ASP A 738 -3.08 23.48 2.62
CA ASP A 738 -2.60 23.19 1.27
C ASP A 738 -1.10 23.49 1.11
N PHE A 739 -0.59 24.55 1.77
CA PHE A 739 0.80 25.01 1.61
C PHE A 739 1.63 25.05 2.90
N GLY A 740 1.07 24.63 4.04
CA GLY A 740 1.74 24.72 5.34
C GLY A 740 1.98 26.18 5.74
N SER A 741 3.22 26.54 6.05
CA SER A 741 3.59 27.92 6.39
C SER A 741 3.78 28.85 5.18
N GLY A 742 3.81 28.31 3.97
CA GLY A 742 3.99 29.06 2.71
C GLY A 742 5.11 28.49 1.85
N HIS A 743 5.42 29.18 0.75
CA HIS A 743 6.54 28.85 -0.13
C HIS A 743 7.88 29.25 0.51
N ILE A 744 8.88 28.36 0.50
CA ILE A 744 10.19 28.65 1.09
C ILE A 744 10.80 29.97 0.55
N ASN A 745 11.42 30.75 1.43
CA ASN A 745 12.25 31.88 1.05
C ASN A 745 13.63 31.77 1.74
N PRO A 746 14.65 31.23 1.04
CA PRO A 746 15.97 30.98 1.64
C PRO A 746 16.66 32.25 2.15
N ASN A 747 16.49 33.38 1.45
CA ASN A 747 17.11 34.64 1.81
C ASN A 747 16.53 35.22 3.09
N LYS A 748 15.21 35.12 3.28
CA LYS A 748 14.59 35.53 4.56
C LYS A 748 14.91 34.53 5.67
N ALA A 749 14.96 33.23 5.36
CA ALA A 749 15.29 32.20 6.34
C ALA A 749 16.75 32.29 6.85
N LEU A 750 17.65 32.90 6.07
CA LEU A 750 19.02 33.17 6.48
C LEU A 750 19.11 34.18 7.64
N ASP A 751 18.15 35.10 7.73
CA ASP A 751 18.14 36.15 8.74
C ASP A 751 16.69 36.38 9.22
N PRO A 752 16.12 35.42 9.97
CA PRO A 752 14.70 35.40 10.32
C PRO A 752 14.35 36.35 11.46
N GLY A 753 15.34 36.94 12.13
CA GLY A 753 15.16 37.75 13.34
C GLY A 753 14.92 36.90 14.60
N LEU A 754 13.80 36.17 14.62
CA LEU A 754 13.42 35.28 15.72
C LEU A 754 13.20 33.85 15.24
N VAL A 755 13.47 32.89 16.12
CA VAL A 755 13.15 31.46 15.89
C VAL A 755 12.44 30.85 17.09
N TYR A 756 11.66 29.81 16.82
CA TYR A 756 11.08 28.91 17.80
C TYR A 756 12.03 27.73 18.02
N GLU A 757 12.65 27.67 19.18
CA GLU A 757 13.48 26.52 19.56
C GLU A 757 12.66 25.53 20.37
N ILE A 758 12.67 24.28 19.94
CA ILE A 758 12.03 23.18 20.66
C ILE A 758 13.12 22.37 21.33
N LYS A 759 12.98 22.13 22.62
CA LYS A 759 13.91 21.29 23.38
C LYS A 759 13.42 19.84 23.39
N VAL A 760 14.34 18.92 23.63
CA VAL A 760 14.03 17.50 23.86
C VAL A 760 13.02 17.32 25.00
N GLU A 761 13.11 18.16 26.04
CA GLU A 761 12.18 18.21 27.17
C GLU A 761 10.73 18.52 26.73
N ASP A 762 10.54 19.39 25.73
CA ASP A 762 9.21 19.74 25.20
C ASP A 762 8.58 18.53 24.50
N TYR A 763 9.37 17.78 23.73
CA TYR A 763 8.94 16.53 23.09
C TYR A 763 8.57 15.46 24.11
N VAL A 764 9.36 15.33 25.19
CA VAL A 764 9.11 14.37 26.26
C VAL A 764 7.82 14.71 27.02
N ASN A 765 7.64 15.97 27.43
CA ASN A 765 6.45 16.45 28.13
C ASN A 765 5.18 16.29 27.28
N PHE A 766 5.31 16.51 25.97
CA PHE A 766 4.27 16.27 24.98
C PHE A 766 3.88 14.78 24.91
N LEU A 767 4.84 13.88 24.79
CA LEU A 767 4.61 12.42 24.75
C LEU A 767 4.01 11.89 26.06
N CYS A 768 4.45 12.40 27.22
CA CYS A 768 3.90 12.06 28.53
C CYS A 768 2.40 12.43 28.63
N THR A 769 1.97 13.55 28.05
CA THR A 769 0.55 13.97 28.06
C THR A 769 -0.33 13.12 27.12
N LEU A 770 0.29 12.29 26.28
CA LEU A 770 -0.38 11.34 25.39
C LEU A 770 -0.43 9.92 25.97
N ASN A 771 -0.20 9.76 27.27
CA ASN A 771 -0.22 8.49 28.03
C ASN A 771 0.88 7.47 27.63
N TYR A 772 2.03 7.91 27.13
CA TYR A 772 3.20 7.05 27.02
C TYR A 772 3.80 6.79 28.42
N THR A 773 4.16 5.54 28.72
CA THR A 773 4.61 5.17 30.07
C THR A 773 6.06 5.61 30.35
N SER A 774 6.38 5.86 31.62
CA SER A 774 7.74 6.17 32.08
C SER A 774 8.75 5.04 31.85
N GLN A 775 8.32 3.80 31.59
CA GLN A 775 9.20 2.72 31.13
C GLN A 775 9.50 2.79 29.62
N GLN A 776 8.60 3.40 28.83
CA GLN A 776 8.79 3.72 27.41
C GLN A 776 9.55 5.04 27.20
N ILE A 777 9.54 5.93 28.21
CA ILE A 777 10.21 7.24 28.23
C ILE A 777 11.02 7.35 29.51
N LYS A 778 12.02 6.48 29.68
CA LYS A 778 12.81 6.49 30.90
C LYS A 778 13.96 7.48 30.76
N VAL A 779 13.76 8.64 31.41
CA VAL A 779 14.71 9.66 31.92
C VAL A 779 14.25 11.07 31.51
N ILE A 780 14.06 11.92 32.53
CA ILE A 780 13.89 13.39 32.58
C ILE A 780 12.45 13.96 32.44
N THR A 781 12.07 14.75 33.46
CA THR A 781 10.97 15.74 33.63
C THR A 781 9.56 15.29 34.13
N ASP A 782 9.06 16.05 35.14
CA ASP A 782 7.83 15.84 35.94
C ASP A 782 6.63 16.72 35.52
N GLN A 783 6.60 17.29 34.29
CA GLN A 783 5.47 18.13 33.86
C GLN A 783 4.92 17.73 32.48
N ALA A 784 3.63 17.39 32.43
CA ALA A 784 2.90 17.09 31.20
C ALA A 784 2.38 18.39 30.54
N ASN A 785 2.73 18.65 29.27
CA ASN A 785 2.18 19.76 28.49
C ASN A 785 1.91 19.33 27.03
N LEU A 786 0.70 19.56 26.50
CA LEU A 786 0.29 19.20 25.11
C LEU A 786 0.81 20.17 24.04
N ASP A 787 1.54 21.20 24.42
CA ASP A 787 1.82 22.36 23.57
C ASP A 787 3.33 22.52 23.33
N LEU A 788 3.79 22.04 22.17
CA LEU A 788 5.18 22.18 21.72
C LEU A 788 5.47 23.64 21.36
N ASN A 789 6.71 24.10 21.58
CA ASN A 789 7.16 25.42 21.14
C ASN A 789 7.34 25.51 19.60
N TYR A 790 6.32 25.11 18.84
CA TYR A 790 6.31 24.98 17.38
C TYR A 790 5.76 26.26 16.71
N PRO A 791 6.27 26.67 15.53
CA PRO A 791 5.91 27.93 14.86
C PRO A 791 4.53 27.95 14.19
N SER A 792 3.65 26.97 14.44
CA SER A 792 2.28 26.94 13.93
C SER A 792 1.29 26.55 15.02
N PHE A 793 0.06 27.04 14.88
CA PHE A 793 -0.99 26.88 15.87
C PHE A 793 -2.22 26.25 15.23
N ILE A 794 -2.72 25.20 15.87
CA ILE A 794 -3.95 24.54 15.44
C ILE A 794 -4.97 24.52 16.58
N VAL A 795 -6.15 25.06 16.30
CA VAL A 795 -7.30 24.99 17.19
C VAL A 795 -8.23 23.89 16.68
N ILE A 796 -8.32 22.83 17.46
CA ILE A 796 -9.15 21.69 17.11
C ILE A 796 -10.55 21.87 17.72
N LEU A 797 -11.56 21.97 16.86
CA LEU A 797 -12.97 22.00 17.22
C LEU A 797 -13.44 20.56 17.53
N ASN A 798 -13.52 20.22 18.81
CA ASN A 798 -13.93 18.90 19.30
C ASN A 798 -15.46 18.78 19.32
N ASN A 799 -16.07 18.56 18.14
CA ASN A 799 -17.52 18.36 17.98
C ASN A 799 -18.39 19.56 18.42
N THR A 800 -17.80 20.74 18.59
CA THR A 800 -18.47 22.00 18.94
C THR A 800 -18.23 23.06 17.85
N ASN A 801 -19.15 24.00 17.70
CA ASN A 801 -18.96 25.17 16.83
C ASN A 801 -18.12 26.27 17.49
N THR A 802 -17.73 26.06 18.75
CA THR A 802 -16.90 26.98 19.52
C THR A 802 -15.72 26.25 20.16
N ALA A 803 -14.56 26.88 20.23
CA ALA A 803 -13.41 26.35 20.95
C ALA A 803 -12.51 27.48 21.45
N ARG A 804 -11.87 27.28 22.61
CA ARG A 804 -10.91 28.22 23.18
C ARG A 804 -9.63 27.49 23.56
N TYR A 805 -8.49 27.93 23.05
CA TYR A 805 -7.18 27.39 23.37
C TYR A 805 -6.23 28.51 23.79
N VAL A 806 -5.35 28.19 24.73
CA VAL A 806 -4.28 29.08 25.17
C VAL A 806 -2.96 28.42 24.83
N PHE A 807 -2.20 29.05 23.94
CA PHE A 807 -0.88 28.63 23.52
C PHE A 807 0.18 29.42 24.28
N LYS A 808 1.23 28.75 24.74
CA LYS A 808 2.40 29.41 25.32
C LYS A 808 3.60 29.15 24.41
N ARG A 809 4.30 30.21 24.02
CA ARG A 809 5.46 30.12 23.14
C ARG A 809 6.61 30.94 23.66
N MET A 810 7.81 30.52 23.28
CA MET A 810 9.07 31.18 23.57
C MET A 810 9.81 31.43 22.26
N LEU A 811 10.16 32.68 22.01
CA LEU A 811 10.96 33.09 20.87
C LEU A 811 12.40 33.33 21.33
N THR A 812 13.35 32.96 20.48
CA THR A 812 14.77 33.22 20.66
C THR A 812 15.21 34.24 19.61
N ASN A 813 15.84 35.34 20.05
CA ASN A 813 16.45 36.31 19.13
C ASN A 813 17.72 35.73 18.52
N VAL A 814 17.82 35.70 17.19
CA VAL A 814 19.03 35.23 16.49
C VAL A 814 19.84 36.36 15.87
N VAL A 815 19.40 37.61 16.03
CA VAL A 815 20.13 38.82 15.62
C VAL A 815 21.18 39.18 16.68
N ASP A 816 22.34 39.68 16.24
CA ASP A 816 23.44 40.08 17.13
C ASP A 816 23.12 41.33 17.99
N SER A 817 22.10 42.12 17.61
CA SER A 817 21.70 43.37 18.28
C SER A 817 20.51 43.21 19.21
N GLN A 818 20.35 44.20 20.10
CA GLN A 818 19.10 44.40 20.84
C GLN A 818 17.97 44.69 19.84
N SER A 819 16.84 44.01 20.01
CA SER A 819 15.70 44.11 19.10
C SER A 819 14.38 44.15 19.87
N VAL A 820 13.40 44.84 19.30
CA VAL A 820 12.04 44.95 19.85
C VAL A 820 11.08 44.52 18.76
N TYR A 821 10.17 43.61 19.09
CA TYR A 821 9.17 43.12 18.15
C TYR A 821 7.76 43.42 18.64
N ARG A 822 6.89 43.82 17.72
CA ARG A 822 5.47 44.06 17.96
C ARG A 822 4.61 43.02 17.24
N ALA A 823 3.68 42.40 17.97
CA ALA A 823 2.73 41.46 17.39
C ALA A 823 1.69 42.19 16.55
N ALA A 824 1.35 41.62 15.40
CA ALA A 824 0.16 41.93 14.63
C ALA A 824 -0.58 40.63 14.31
N ILE A 825 -1.91 40.71 14.32
CA ILE A 825 -2.79 39.56 14.21
C ILE A 825 -3.68 39.78 13.00
N TRP A 826 -3.72 38.77 12.13
CA TRP A 826 -4.75 38.67 11.11
C TRP A 826 -5.66 37.50 11.47
N ALA A 827 -6.90 37.79 11.82
CA ALA A 827 -7.90 36.80 12.18
C ALA A 827 -9.19 37.04 11.37
N PRO A 828 -9.74 36.01 10.70
CA PRO A 828 -10.99 36.11 9.95
C PRO A 828 -12.22 36.12 10.88
N SER A 829 -13.39 36.47 10.33
CA SER A 829 -14.66 36.43 11.06
C SER A 829 -14.89 35.05 11.71
N GLY A 830 -15.29 35.04 12.99
CA GLY A 830 -15.45 33.82 13.79
C GLY A 830 -14.16 33.29 14.44
N MET A 831 -13.03 33.98 14.27
CA MET A 831 -11.78 33.73 15.01
C MET A 831 -11.35 35.01 15.74
N LYS A 832 -11.16 34.90 17.06
CA LYS A 832 -10.63 35.95 17.92
C LYS A 832 -9.30 35.49 18.51
N VAL A 833 -8.27 36.31 18.36
CA VAL A 833 -6.91 36.01 18.84
C VAL A 833 -6.44 37.15 19.72
N ILE A 834 -5.94 36.83 20.92
CA ILE A 834 -5.37 37.77 21.88
C ILE A 834 -3.95 37.32 22.20
N VAL A 835 -2.98 38.24 22.15
CA VAL A 835 -1.56 37.95 22.44
C VAL A 835 -1.07 38.85 23.57
N GLU A 836 -0.44 38.26 24.58
CA GLU A 836 0.12 38.97 25.73
C GLU A 836 1.55 38.46 26.07
N PRO A 837 2.56 39.34 26.15
CA PRO A 837 2.53 40.77 25.80
C PRO A 837 2.53 40.98 24.27
N MET A 838 1.94 42.09 23.80
CA MET A 838 1.96 42.49 22.38
C MET A 838 3.32 43.02 21.90
N THR A 839 4.26 43.25 22.82
CA THR A 839 5.63 43.70 22.52
C THR A 839 6.61 42.80 23.25
N LEU A 840 7.61 42.28 22.52
CA LEU A 840 8.72 41.51 23.08
C LEU A 840 10.02 42.29 22.89
N THR A 841 10.86 42.29 23.93
CA THR A 841 12.16 42.97 23.92
C THR A 841 13.25 41.94 24.19
N PHE A 842 14.27 41.95 23.36
CA PHE A 842 15.38 41.02 23.39
C PHE A 842 16.68 41.79 23.62
N GLY A 843 17.37 41.52 24.72
CA GLY A 843 18.57 42.27 25.12
C GLY A 843 19.83 41.96 24.31
N SER A 844 19.90 40.78 23.70
CA SER A 844 21.05 40.32 22.92
C SER A 844 20.66 39.14 22.03
N LYS A 845 21.60 38.67 21.20
CA LYS A 845 21.48 37.34 20.57
C LYS A 845 21.27 36.24 21.61
N TYR A 846 20.44 35.28 21.26
CA TYR A 846 19.96 34.16 22.06
C TYR A 846 19.19 34.52 23.32
N SER A 847 18.91 35.80 23.56
CA SER A 847 17.93 36.18 24.57
C SER A 847 16.54 35.70 24.16
N LYS A 848 15.75 35.31 25.16
CA LYS A 848 14.45 34.67 24.97
C LYS A 848 13.34 35.51 25.58
N ALA A 849 12.20 35.53 24.92
CA ALA A 849 10.99 36.17 25.43
C ALA A 849 9.78 35.29 25.16
N GLY A 850 8.94 35.12 26.17
CA GLY A 850 7.73 34.31 26.10
C GLY A 850 6.50 35.16 25.83
N PHE A 851 5.53 34.58 25.13
CA PHE A 851 4.18 35.15 24.99
C PHE A 851 3.11 34.07 25.18
N THR A 852 1.93 34.54 25.57
CA THR A 852 0.72 33.73 25.63
C THR A 852 -0.21 34.19 24.51
N MET A 853 -0.75 33.26 23.74
CA MET A 853 -1.75 33.52 22.72
C MET A 853 -3.02 32.76 23.02
N GLU A 854 -4.10 33.48 23.24
CA GLU A 854 -5.43 32.91 23.37
C GLU A 854 -6.17 32.98 22.03
N VAL A 855 -6.69 31.86 21.56
CA VAL A 855 -7.50 31.76 20.35
C VAL A 855 -8.88 31.23 20.70
N GLU A 856 -9.90 32.03 20.39
CA GLU A 856 -11.31 31.69 20.52
C GLU A 856 -11.95 31.59 19.14
N ILE A 857 -12.59 30.47 18.85
CA ILE A 857 -13.34 30.20 17.63
C ILE A 857 -14.82 30.18 17.99
N ASP A 858 -15.65 30.92 17.26
CA ASP A 858 -17.11 30.84 17.31
C ASP A 858 -17.72 30.89 15.92
N LEU A 859 -18.30 29.77 15.49
CA LEU A 859 -18.90 29.56 14.18
C LEU A 859 -20.42 29.41 14.24
N SER A 860 -21.04 29.67 15.39
CA SER A 860 -22.47 29.43 15.65
C SER A 860 -23.43 30.19 14.72
N GLY A 861 -22.99 31.32 14.15
CA GLY A 861 -23.76 32.13 13.19
C GLY A 861 -23.51 31.84 11.69
N TYR A 862 -22.62 30.90 11.34
CA TYR A 862 -22.23 30.65 9.95
C TYR A 862 -23.13 29.57 9.29
N ARG A 863 -23.88 29.93 8.22
CA ARG A 863 -24.56 28.94 7.37
C ARG A 863 -23.50 28.11 6.62
N ALA A 864 -23.50 26.81 6.84
CA ALA A 864 -22.61 25.85 6.19
C ALA A 864 -22.67 25.97 4.65
N LYS A 865 -21.73 26.71 4.06
CA LYS A 865 -21.30 26.48 2.69
C LYS A 865 -20.38 25.27 2.69
N THR A 866 -20.53 24.43 1.68
CA THR A 866 -19.98 23.08 1.51
C THR A 866 -18.44 22.96 1.49
N ASP A 867 -17.69 24.03 1.77
CA ASP A 867 -16.23 24.10 1.57
C ASP A 867 -15.46 24.48 2.85
N TYR A 868 -16.05 24.31 4.05
CA TYR A 868 -15.36 24.66 5.28
C TYR A 868 -14.40 23.54 5.72
N ILE A 869 -13.13 23.65 5.30
CA ILE A 869 -12.02 22.77 5.76
C ILE A 869 -11.26 23.40 6.95
N GLY A 870 -11.49 24.67 7.25
CA GLY A 870 -10.98 25.36 8.43
C GLY A 870 -10.83 26.86 8.23
N ASN A 871 -11.16 27.68 9.25
CA ASN A 871 -10.80 29.10 9.26
C ASN A 871 -9.31 29.25 9.54
N HIS A 872 -8.62 30.22 8.95
CA HIS A 872 -7.18 30.41 9.21
C HIS A 872 -6.82 31.89 9.42
N GLY A 873 -5.82 32.12 10.25
CA GLY A 873 -5.27 33.41 10.65
C GLY A 873 -3.74 33.39 10.66
N TYR A 874 -3.13 34.52 11.00
CA TYR A 874 -1.68 34.62 11.21
C TYR A 874 -1.36 35.47 12.44
N LEU A 875 -0.37 35.05 13.19
CA LEU A 875 0.38 35.90 14.12
C LEU A 875 1.70 36.29 13.46
N SER A 876 1.97 37.58 13.37
CA SER A 876 3.22 38.12 12.83
C SER A 876 3.92 39.00 13.86
N TRP A 877 5.20 38.78 14.09
CA TRP A 877 6.04 39.68 14.86
C TRP A 877 6.84 40.58 13.92
N TYR A 878 6.66 41.89 14.04
CA TYR A 878 7.37 42.90 13.27
C TYR A 878 8.43 43.55 14.13
N GLU A 879 9.68 43.55 13.65
CA GLU A 879 10.75 44.29 14.30
C GLU A 879 10.46 45.80 14.22
N VAL A 880 10.55 46.50 15.35
CA VAL A 880 10.38 47.96 15.44
C VAL A 880 11.60 48.61 14.80
N ASP A 881 11.38 49.47 13.81
CA ASP A 881 12.41 50.15 13.01
C ASP A 881 13.40 49.23 12.29
N GLY A 882 13.03 47.96 12.14
CA GLY A 882 13.83 46.90 11.53
C GLY A 882 13.17 46.27 10.32
N LYS A 883 13.76 45.16 9.84
CA LYS A 883 13.35 44.50 8.59
C LYS A 883 12.74 43.11 8.79
N HIS A 884 12.85 42.54 10.00
CA HIS A 884 12.44 41.15 10.23
C HIS A 884 10.93 41.03 10.47
N VAL A 885 10.36 39.97 9.89
CA VAL A 885 8.97 39.58 10.11
C VAL A 885 8.92 38.07 10.36
N VAL A 886 8.40 37.67 11.51
CA VAL A 886 8.30 36.26 11.92
C VAL A 886 6.82 35.89 11.95
N ARG A 887 6.37 35.11 10.97
CA ARG A 887 4.95 34.76 10.79
C ARG A 887 4.66 33.33 11.20
N SER A 888 3.58 33.14 11.94
CA SER A 888 3.08 31.83 12.37
C SER A 888 1.62 31.65 11.93
N PRO A 889 1.29 30.60 11.18
CA PRO A 889 -0.09 30.33 10.79
C PRO A 889 -0.91 29.84 12.00
N ILE A 890 -2.17 30.27 12.03
CA ILE A 890 -3.20 29.83 12.98
C ILE A 890 -4.29 29.16 12.14
N VAL A 891 -4.64 27.91 12.44
CA VAL A 891 -5.70 27.19 11.70
C VAL A 891 -6.70 26.65 12.71
N SER A 892 -8.00 26.86 12.48
CA SER A 892 -9.04 26.10 13.15
C SER A 892 -9.48 24.96 12.25
N ALA A 893 -9.50 23.74 12.76
CA ALA A 893 -9.97 22.57 12.02
C ALA A 893 -10.88 21.72 12.92
N PHE A 894 -11.82 20.99 12.32
CA PHE A 894 -12.62 20.02 13.07
C PHE A 894 -11.76 18.80 13.44
N ALA A 895 -11.89 18.33 14.67
CA ALA A 895 -11.23 17.12 15.12
C ALA A 895 -11.77 15.92 14.32
N ILE A 896 -10.98 15.38 13.40
CA ILE A 896 -11.24 14.03 12.88
C ILE A 896 -10.51 13.10 13.84
N LYS A 897 -11.25 12.30 14.63
CA LYS A 897 -10.67 11.24 15.48
C LYS A 897 -10.05 10.14 14.58
N ALA A 898 -8.97 10.45 13.86
CA ALA A 898 -7.88 9.50 13.79
C ALA A 898 -7.29 9.45 15.21
N ASP A 899 -6.89 8.27 15.68
CA ASP A 899 -6.18 8.07 16.95
C ASP A 899 -5.33 9.31 17.29
N LYS A 900 -5.40 9.86 18.52
CA LYS A 900 -4.60 11.05 18.91
C LYS A 900 -3.12 10.88 18.51
N ARG A 901 -2.65 9.63 18.34
CA ARG A 901 -1.33 9.27 17.79
C ARG A 901 -1.13 9.63 16.31
N LEU A 902 -2.11 9.49 15.42
CA LEU A 902 -1.95 9.68 13.96
C LEU A 902 -1.84 11.13 13.51
N LEU A 903 -2.49 12.07 14.21
CA LEU A 903 -2.37 13.51 13.93
C LEU A 903 -1.10 14.13 14.53
N ILE A 904 -0.35 13.35 15.31
CA ILE A 904 0.75 13.80 16.17
C ILE A 904 2.11 13.21 15.76
N TRP A 905 2.17 12.25 14.84
CA TRP A 905 3.45 11.69 14.36
C TRP A 905 4.23 12.64 13.42
N PHE A 906 3.66 13.79 13.05
CA PHE A 906 4.27 14.73 12.12
C PHE A 906 5.54 15.45 12.63
N PRO A 907 5.76 15.77 13.92
CA PRO A 907 6.99 16.44 14.35
C PRO A 907 8.12 15.49 14.78
N LEU A 908 7.87 14.17 14.94
CA LEU A 908 8.66 13.34 15.86
C LEU A 908 9.81 12.49 15.26
N ILE A 909 10.04 12.46 13.94
CA ILE A 909 10.97 11.47 13.33
C ILE A 909 12.22 12.03 12.64
N TYR A 910 12.46 13.35 12.65
CA TYR A 910 13.65 13.87 11.94
C TYR A 910 14.62 14.76 12.72
N GLU A 911 14.38 15.07 14.00
CA GLU A 911 15.32 15.93 14.77
C GLU A 911 16.36 15.17 15.59
N LYS A 912 16.26 13.84 15.75
CA LYS A 912 17.26 13.08 16.50
C LYS A 912 18.56 12.80 15.72
N TYR A 913 18.56 12.97 14.40
CA TYR A 913 19.69 12.58 13.55
C TYR A 913 20.65 13.71 13.18
N PHE A 914 20.40 14.96 13.61
CA PHE A 914 21.22 16.10 13.17
C PHE A 914 22.04 16.81 14.27
N ASP A 915 21.78 16.56 15.56
CA ASP A 915 22.49 17.29 16.63
C ASP A 915 23.59 16.46 17.36
N ASP A 916 23.69 15.14 17.18
CA ASP A 916 24.63 14.30 17.95
C ASP A 916 26.05 14.14 17.35
N VAL A 917 26.47 15.06 16.47
CA VAL A 917 27.84 15.04 15.91
C VAL A 917 28.85 15.84 16.74
N LEU A 918 28.48 16.65 17.74
CA LEU A 918 29.46 17.42 18.53
C LEU A 918 29.03 17.64 20.00
N ALA A 919 29.31 16.67 20.89
CA ALA A 919 29.96 16.90 22.20
C ALA A 919 29.91 15.63 23.07
N VAL A 920 31.09 15.03 23.26
CA VAL A 920 31.37 14.04 24.30
C VAL A 920 31.57 14.76 25.64
N LEU A 921 30.99 14.19 26.72
CA LEU A 921 31.21 14.40 28.18
C LEU A 921 30.46 15.51 28.97
N CYS A 922 29.62 15.06 29.92
CA CYS A 922 29.74 15.20 31.39
C CYS A 922 28.62 14.33 32.02
N VAL A 923 28.84 13.15 32.62
CA VAL A 923 29.52 12.83 33.91
C VAL A 923 29.20 13.83 35.03
N THR A 924 28.36 13.36 35.98
CA THR A 924 28.27 13.58 37.45
C THR A 924 26.78 13.46 37.79
N VAL A 925 26.26 12.37 38.38
CA VAL A 925 26.69 11.55 39.52
C VAL A 925 26.54 10.06 39.23
#